data_AF-A0A7V1LNH7-F1
#
_entry.id   AF-A0A7V1LNH7-F1
#
_cell.length_a   1.000
_cell.length_b   1.000
_cell.length_c   1.000
_cell.angle_alpha   90.00
_cell.angle_beta   90.00
_cell.angle_gamma   90.00
#
_symmetry.space_group_name_H-M   'P 1'
#
loop_
_entity.id
_entity.type
_entity.pdbx_description
1 polymer ?
#
loop_
_entity_poly.entity_id
_entity_poly.type
_entity_poly.pdbx_seq_one_letter_code
_entity_poly.pdbx_strand_id
1 'polypeptide(L)'
;MKKTSQISGFYKKSIPQRLQTLVEKGLISSEDALLLKKGKLLLDADGSDKMIENVVGVFGLPMGLGLNFVVNGREHVIPMVVEEPSIVAAVSAMAKLVRSAGGFRSEATDPVLIGQIQVTQVRDSIAAKKAILQNKEDIVSLANSLHPNMVARGGGARDVEVHILNAGETGREMVIVHLLVDVQQAMGANLVNSMCEGVASLVEKLSGGRVFLRILSNLADRSLVRTRCTIPVDLLEDKDYSGEQVRDGIIMANEFALADPYRAATHNKGIMNGIDPLVIATGNDWRAMEAGAHAYAARSGRYTALTRWSKNEQGDLEGFIELPVRVGTVGGSLRSNPMVGLAYRLLGTEDARELTEIIGAVGLAQNLGAIRALATEGIQHGHMSLHARSVAMTAGAAPEIFETVVEELIDSGEIKVWKAKEIIERVQNKEDNARSRTLLQAPSSDLPTGYGKVILLGEHAVVYGSRAIAAPIPLAMQARVSPGKREGVHLIIPRWGVEEQLAKGAKYRYSIFQSLELILNALDLRQENMQIEVFPHIPRAMGLGGSAALAVAIIRALSDTYKLNLSDERVAELSYQSETIVHGRASGIDNTLATYGKFIRFRKGTPPEITPLSLPEPLRVVIGLTWTESLTATMVNKVRKSWEGRKPLYERIFKEIDDLVLMAEEAISEADWVRLGELMNINQGLLNALQVSGREIEEVIDIARANGALGAKLTGGGGGGAIIAICPDSAELVAAAIQASGYQAMIADLK
;
A
#
# COMPACT_ATOMS: atom_id res chain seq x y z
N MET A 1 9.11 22.85 5.63
CA MET A 1 7.96 22.64 4.73
C MET A 1 6.69 22.69 5.55
N LYS A 2 5.61 23.31 5.05
CA LYS A 2 4.32 23.35 5.76
C LYS A 2 3.68 21.96 5.63
N LYS A 3 3.43 21.27 6.74
CA LYS A 3 2.68 20.00 6.75
C LYS A 3 1.31 20.27 6.14
N THR A 4 0.89 19.45 5.18
CA THR A 4 -0.44 19.61 4.54
C THR A 4 -1.16 18.27 4.47
N SER A 5 -2.46 18.32 4.73
CA SER A 5 -3.38 17.18 4.58
C SER A 5 -3.91 17.03 3.15
N GLN A 6 -3.62 17.98 2.25
CA GLN A 6 -4.04 17.92 0.85
C GLN A 6 -3.00 17.19 0.00
N ILE A 7 -3.31 15.95 -0.37
CA ILE A 7 -2.42 15.10 -1.18
C ILE A 7 -3.16 14.63 -2.44
N SER A 8 -2.83 15.24 -3.57
CA SER A 8 -3.46 14.92 -4.86
C SER A 8 -3.09 13.50 -5.33
N GLY A 9 -4.09 12.78 -5.84
CA GLY A 9 -3.90 11.46 -6.44
C GLY A 9 -3.42 10.37 -5.47
N PHE A 10 -3.55 10.56 -4.15
CA PHE A 10 -3.02 9.61 -3.16
C PHE A 10 -3.56 8.19 -3.31
N TYR A 11 -4.86 8.04 -3.62
CA TYR A 11 -5.49 6.75 -3.85
C TYR A 11 -4.94 6.00 -5.07
N LYS A 12 -4.43 6.72 -6.09
CA LYS A 12 -3.83 6.15 -7.31
C LYS A 12 -2.39 5.66 -7.12
N LYS A 13 -1.72 6.07 -6.04
CA LYS A 13 -0.33 5.72 -5.75
C LYS A 13 -0.23 4.30 -5.18
N SER A 14 0.85 3.59 -5.51
CA SER A 14 1.22 2.33 -4.84
C SER A 14 1.62 2.58 -3.37
N ILE A 15 1.64 1.54 -2.53
CA ILE A 15 2.01 1.69 -1.11
C ILE A 15 3.40 2.35 -0.94
N PRO A 16 4.48 1.94 -1.64
CA PRO A 16 5.77 2.63 -1.54
C PRO A 16 5.70 4.11 -1.92
N GLN A 17 4.95 4.45 -2.98
CA GLN A 17 4.75 5.83 -3.41
C GLN A 17 3.94 6.65 -2.40
N ARG A 18 2.96 6.03 -1.73
CA ARG A 18 2.21 6.66 -0.62
C ARG A 18 3.14 6.98 0.53
N LEU A 19 3.93 6.02 1.01
CA LEU A 19 4.89 6.22 2.10
C LEU A 19 5.92 7.32 1.77
N GLN A 20 6.49 7.29 0.56
CA GLN A 20 7.41 8.32 0.11
C GLN A 20 6.74 9.71 0.10
N THR A 21 5.50 9.80 -0.38
CA THR A 21 4.75 11.07 -0.39
C THR A 21 4.53 11.60 1.05
N LEU A 22 4.26 10.72 2.02
CA LEU A 22 4.10 11.13 3.43
C LEU A 22 5.42 11.68 4.03
N VAL A 23 6.56 11.06 3.68
CA VAL A 23 7.89 11.54 4.07
C VAL A 23 8.20 12.90 3.44
N GLU A 24 7.97 13.04 2.13
CA GLU A 24 8.20 14.29 1.38
C GLU A 24 7.34 15.46 1.93
N LYS A 25 6.14 15.15 2.43
CA LYS A 25 5.24 16.12 3.06
C LYS A 25 5.55 16.39 4.54
N GLY A 26 6.54 15.70 5.11
CA GLY A 26 6.92 15.83 6.52
C GLY A 26 5.85 15.33 7.49
N LEU A 27 4.96 14.43 7.04
CA LEU A 27 3.92 13.84 7.88
C LEU A 27 4.45 12.68 8.73
N ILE A 28 5.43 11.96 8.20
CA ILE A 28 6.16 10.88 8.90
C ILE A 28 7.66 11.02 8.65
N SER A 29 8.48 10.40 9.51
CA SER A 29 9.93 10.33 9.30
C SER A 29 10.31 9.25 8.27
N SER A 30 11.51 9.35 7.70
CA SER A 30 12.07 8.28 6.86
C SER A 30 12.22 6.97 7.64
N GLU A 31 12.44 7.05 8.95
CA GLU A 31 12.49 5.89 9.84
C GLU A 31 11.11 5.24 9.97
N ASP A 32 10.04 6.02 10.20
CA ASP A 32 8.67 5.51 10.24
C ASP A 32 8.31 4.77 8.94
N ALA A 33 8.65 5.35 7.78
CA ALA A 33 8.41 4.73 6.48
C ALA A 33 9.18 3.41 6.32
N LEU A 34 10.41 3.34 6.84
CA LEU A 34 11.22 2.12 6.83
C LEU A 34 10.63 1.05 7.76
N LEU A 35 10.18 1.43 8.95
CA LEU A 35 9.56 0.51 9.91
C LEU A 35 8.24 -0.05 9.38
N LEU A 36 7.41 0.78 8.73
CA LEU A 36 6.20 0.35 8.01
C LEU A 36 6.54 -0.63 6.89
N LYS A 37 7.52 -0.31 6.05
CA LYS A 37 7.93 -1.18 4.93
C LYS A 37 8.43 -2.55 5.40
N LYS A 38 9.08 -2.60 6.57
CA LYS A 38 9.61 -3.83 7.16
C LYS A 38 8.61 -4.57 8.06
N GLY A 39 7.37 -4.09 8.19
CA GLY A 39 6.38 -4.65 9.10
C GLY A 39 6.76 -4.56 10.59
N LYS A 40 7.76 -3.75 10.96
CA LYS A 40 8.28 -3.68 12.34
C LYS A 40 7.41 -2.86 13.30
N LEU A 41 6.38 -2.18 12.79
CA LEU A 41 5.37 -1.55 13.62
C LEU A 41 4.17 -2.48 13.88
N LEU A 42 4.12 -3.66 13.24
CA LEU A 42 3.06 -4.63 13.50
C LEU A 42 3.18 -5.16 14.93
N LEU A 43 2.04 -5.24 15.62
CA LEU A 43 1.95 -5.89 16.92
C LEU A 43 2.18 -7.39 16.73
N ASP A 44 3.09 -7.97 17.50
CA ASP A 44 3.38 -9.40 17.48
C ASP A 44 2.59 -10.16 18.57
N ALA A 45 2.69 -11.49 18.57
CA ALA A 45 1.97 -12.34 19.53
C ALA A 45 2.41 -12.05 20.97
N ASP A 46 3.72 -11.87 21.22
CA ASP A 46 4.27 -11.60 22.55
C ASP A 46 3.83 -10.24 23.12
N GLY A 47 3.74 -9.22 22.26
CA GLY A 47 3.17 -7.93 22.62
C GLY A 47 1.67 -8.01 22.89
N SER A 48 0.96 -8.81 22.10
CA SER A 48 -0.49 -9.02 22.25
C SER A 48 -0.86 -9.80 23.50
N ASP A 49 -0.11 -10.83 23.88
CA ASP A 49 -0.32 -11.65 25.09
C ASP A 49 -0.20 -10.84 26.38
N LYS A 50 0.53 -9.71 26.34
CA LYS A 50 0.60 -8.75 27.45
C LYS A 50 -0.58 -7.77 27.49
N MET A 51 -1.42 -7.74 26.45
CA MET A 51 -2.55 -6.82 26.34
C MET A 51 -3.87 -7.45 26.77
N ILE A 52 -4.10 -8.73 26.46
CA ILE A 52 -5.33 -9.47 26.77
C ILE A 52 -5.01 -10.94 27.10
N GLU A 53 -6.00 -11.67 27.63
CA GLU A 53 -5.86 -13.08 28.01
C GLU A 53 -6.07 -14.04 26.81
N ASN A 54 -5.45 -15.23 26.90
CA ASN A 54 -5.63 -16.34 25.95
C ASN A 54 -5.26 -16.01 24.49
N VAL A 55 -4.17 -15.28 24.27
CA VAL A 55 -3.72 -14.90 22.93
C VAL A 55 -3.14 -16.09 22.17
N VAL A 56 -3.62 -16.29 20.94
CA VAL A 56 -3.13 -17.33 20.01
C VAL A 56 -2.61 -16.76 18.68
N GLY A 57 -2.70 -15.43 18.50
CA GLY A 57 -2.29 -14.75 17.29
C GLY A 57 -2.78 -13.30 17.24
N VAL A 58 -2.49 -12.61 16.13
CA VAL A 58 -2.85 -11.20 15.90
C VAL A 58 -3.76 -11.10 14.68
N PHE A 59 -4.86 -10.37 14.81
CA PHE A 59 -5.79 -10.09 13.71
C PHE A 59 -5.52 -8.69 13.13
N GLY A 60 -5.14 -8.62 11.85
CA GLY A 60 -4.82 -7.37 11.18
C GLY A 60 -6.02 -6.76 10.45
N LEU A 61 -6.20 -5.44 10.60
CA LEU A 61 -7.15 -4.64 9.82
C LEU A 61 -6.41 -3.61 8.95
N PRO A 62 -6.93 -3.25 7.76
CA PRO A 62 -6.30 -2.24 6.90
C PRO A 62 -6.25 -0.87 7.58
N MET A 63 -5.12 -0.17 7.44
CA MET A 63 -4.98 1.23 7.85
C MET A 63 -4.93 2.14 6.62
N GLY A 64 -5.93 3.00 6.49
CA GLY A 64 -6.02 4.07 5.49
C GLY A 64 -5.83 5.46 6.10
N LEU A 65 -5.81 6.48 5.22
CA LEU A 65 -5.69 7.88 5.63
C LEU A 65 -6.85 8.71 5.04
N GLY A 66 -7.66 9.29 5.93
CA GLY A 66 -8.60 10.36 5.62
C GLY A 66 -7.84 11.67 5.37
N LEU A 67 -7.92 12.18 4.15
CA LEU A 67 -7.17 13.36 3.72
C LEU A 67 -8.03 14.62 3.70
N ASN A 68 -7.38 15.76 3.50
CA ASN A 68 -7.97 17.08 3.27
C ASN A 68 -8.63 17.77 4.47
N PHE A 69 -8.67 17.16 5.66
CA PHE A 69 -9.29 17.74 6.84
C PHE A 69 -8.64 19.07 7.24
N VAL A 70 -9.51 20.05 7.53
CA VAL A 70 -9.19 21.31 8.19
C VAL A 70 -10.18 21.49 9.33
N VAL A 71 -9.70 21.47 10.58
CA VAL A 71 -10.53 21.63 11.79
C VAL A 71 -9.99 22.82 12.56
N ASN A 72 -10.84 23.80 12.86
CA ASN A 72 -10.45 25.03 13.56
C ASN A 72 -9.24 25.75 12.92
N GLY A 73 -9.15 25.70 11.58
CA GLY A 73 -8.06 26.29 10.79
C GLY A 73 -6.76 25.48 10.75
N ARG A 74 -6.72 24.29 11.35
CA ARG A 74 -5.56 23.39 11.36
C ARG A 74 -5.77 22.19 10.45
N GLU A 75 -4.73 21.81 9.71
CA GLU A 75 -4.76 20.68 8.80
C GLU A 75 -4.42 19.37 9.53
N HIS A 76 -5.24 18.33 9.33
CA HIS A 76 -5.02 17.00 9.91
C HIS A 76 -5.08 15.91 8.86
N VAL A 77 -4.23 14.89 9.00
CA VAL A 77 -4.34 13.63 8.27
C VAL A 77 -4.91 12.60 9.24
N ILE A 78 -6.04 12.00 8.88
CA ILE A 78 -6.82 11.17 9.78
C ILE A 78 -6.47 9.70 9.56
N PRO A 79 -5.74 9.03 10.48
CA PRO A 79 -5.53 7.59 10.40
C PRO A 79 -6.85 6.86 10.65
N MET A 80 -7.15 5.85 9.83
CA MET A 80 -8.40 5.10 9.92
C MET A 80 -8.12 3.61 9.76
N VAL A 81 -8.51 2.80 10.75
CA VAL A 81 -8.41 1.34 10.70
C VAL A 81 -9.79 0.74 10.47
N VAL A 82 -10.04 0.22 9.27
CA VAL A 82 -11.37 -0.27 8.87
C VAL A 82 -11.29 -1.25 7.70
N GLU A 83 -12.17 -2.25 7.71
CA GLU A 83 -12.35 -3.24 6.65
C GLU A 83 -13.37 -2.81 5.60
N GLU A 84 -14.39 -2.05 6.01
CA GLU A 84 -15.47 -1.65 5.12
C GLU A 84 -14.96 -0.67 4.06
N PRO A 85 -15.16 -0.98 2.76
CA PRO A 85 -14.69 -0.10 1.73
C PRO A 85 -15.46 1.21 1.61
N SER A 86 -14.90 2.14 0.82
CA SER A 86 -15.43 3.47 0.53
C SER A 86 -15.43 4.45 1.70
N ILE A 87 -15.37 4.01 2.96
CA ILE A 87 -15.33 4.88 4.13
C ILE A 87 -14.21 5.93 4.03
N VAL A 88 -12.96 5.48 3.85
CA VAL A 88 -11.79 6.37 3.78
C VAL A 88 -11.88 7.33 2.60
N ALA A 89 -12.44 6.87 1.48
CA ALA A 89 -12.63 7.69 0.28
C ALA A 89 -13.72 8.75 0.49
N ALA A 90 -14.85 8.36 1.08
CA ALA A 90 -15.98 9.23 1.38
C ALA A 90 -15.58 10.36 2.33
N VAL A 91 -14.94 10.05 3.46
CA VAL A 91 -14.47 11.09 4.38
C VAL A 91 -13.45 12.03 3.73
N SER A 92 -12.55 11.50 2.89
CA SER A 92 -11.54 12.32 2.21
C SER A 92 -12.15 13.26 1.17
N ALA A 93 -13.18 12.79 0.45
CA ALA A 93 -13.92 13.57 -0.53
C ALA A 93 -14.76 14.66 0.16
N MET A 94 -15.48 14.32 1.23
CA MET A 94 -16.29 15.29 1.97
C MET A 94 -15.43 16.31 2.71
N ALA A 95 -14.30 15.89 3.29
CA ALA A 95 -13.34 16.82 3.87
C ALA A 95 -12.75 17.77 2.83
N LYS A 96 -12.52 17.31 1.59
CA LYS A 96 -12.08 18.18 0.49
C LYS A 96 -13.14 19.22 0.12
N LEU A 97 -14.40 18.80 0.04
CA LEU A 97 -15.53 19.70 -0.22
C LEU A 97 -15.65 20.77 0.89
N VAL A 98 -15.70 20.34 2.15
CA VAL A 98 -15.80 21.23 3.31
C VAL A 98 -14.58 22.14 3.44
N ARG A 99 -13.38 21.66 3.09
CA ARG A 99 -12.17 22.49 3.03
C ARG A 99 -12.32 23.67 2.07
N SER A 100 -12.88 23.45 0.89
CA SER A 100 -13.16 24.53 -0.08
C SER A 100 -14.15 25.56 0.47
N ALA A 101 -14.98 25.17 1.44
CA ALA A 101 -15.92 26.04 2.14
C ALA A 101 -15.37 26.63 3.47
N GLY A 102 -14.09 26.44 3.78
CA GLY A 102 -13.43 27.00 4.97
C GLY A 102 -13.16 26.02 6.12
N GLY A 103 -13.50 24.73 5.94
CA GLY A 103 -13.22 23.68 6.92
C GLY A 103 -14.29 23.50 7.99
N PHE A 104 -14.00 22.64 8.96
CA PHE A 104 -14.88 22.37 10.11
C PHE A 104 -14.57 23.31 11.27
N ARG A 105 -15.61 23.71 12.01
CA ARG A 105 -15.47 24.38 13.31
C ARG A 105 -15.96 23.43 14.39
N SER A 106 -15.10 23.14 15.36
CA SER A 106 -15.35 22.13 16.38
C SER A 106 -15.04 22.68 17.76
N GLU A 107 -15.81 22.29 18.76
CA GLU A 107 -15.62 22.69 20.15
C GLU A 107 -15.90 21.50 21.06
N ALA A 108 -14.92 21.15 21.89
CA ALA A 108 -15.09 20.15 22.94
C ALA A 108 -15.30 20.82 24.30
N THR A 109 -16.25 20.29 25.08
CA THR A 109 -16.41 20.61 26.50
C THR A 109 -15.28 19.99 27.33
N ASP A 110 -15.24 20.31 28.63
CA ASP A 110 -14.28 19.68 29.54
C ASP A 110 -14.47 18.15 29.58
N PRO A 111 -13.40 17.35 29.71
CA PRO A 111 -13.47 15.89 29.71
C PRO A 111 -13.93 15.37 31.07
N VAL A 112 -15.18 15.68 31.43
CA VAL A 112 -15.81 15.25 32.69
C VAL A 112 -16.55 13.94 32.47
N LEU A 113 -16.18 12.92 33.24
CA LEU A 113 -16.84 11.61 33.26
C LEU A 113 -17.67 11.43 34.52
N ILE A 114 -18.66 10.54 34.44
CA ILE A 114 -19.53 10.20 35.56
C ILE A 114 -19.11 8.84 36.13
N GLY A 115 -18.74 8.82 37.41
CA GLY A 115 -18.65 7.61 38.22
C GLY A 115 -19.94 7.37 38.99
N GLN A 116 -20.53 6.18 38.90
CA GLN A 116 -21.77 5.85 39.58
C GLN A 116 -21.51 4.95 40.79
N ILE A 117 -22.09 5.34 41.93
CA ILE A 117 -22.12 4.55 43.15
C ILE A 117 -23.58 4.24 43.48
N GLN A 118 -23.96 2.98 43.38
CA GLN A 118 -25.31 2.52 43.66
C GLN A 118 -25.44 2.17 45.14
N VAL A 119 -26.32 2.88 45.84
CA VAL A 119 -26.69 2.59 47.23
C VAL A 119 -28.07 1.96 47.28
N THR A 120 -28.15 0.83 47.97
CA THR A 120 -29.36 0.03 48.16
C THR A 120 -29.67 -0.11 49.66
N GLN A 121 -30.83 -0.69 49.99
CA GLN A 121 -31.24 -0.93 51.38
C GLN A 121 -31.28 0.36 52.23
N VAL A 122 -31.57 1.49 51.59
CA VAL A 122 -31.69 2.78 52.25
C VAL A 122 -33.06 2.88 52.90
N ARG A 123 -33.12 3.22 54.20
CA ARG A 123 -34.40 3.37 54.93
C ARG A 123 -35.18 4.61 54.51
N ASP A 124 -34.46 5.70 54.25
CA ASP A 124 -35.01 7.00 53.81
C ASP A 124 -34.07 7.59 52.75
N SER A 125 -34.45 7.47 51.48
CA SER A 125 -33.65 7.94 50.34
C SER A 125 -33.50 9.45 50.28
N ILE A 126 -34.49 10.21 50.77
CA ILE A 126 -34.48 11.67 50.78
C ILE A 126 -33.47 12.15 51.82
N ALA A 127 -33.51 11.57 53.03
CA ALA A 127 -32.53 11.85 54.08
C ALA A 127 -31.11 11.45 53.64
N ALA A 128 -30.94 10.27 53.02
CA ALA A 128 -29.65 9.82 52.49
C ALA A 128 -29.12 10.77 51.40
N LYS A 129 -29.95 11.17 50.45
CA LYS A 129 -29.59 12.15 49.42
C LYS A 129 -29.13 13.47 50.04
N LYS A 130 -29.87 13.99 51.03
CA LYS A 130 -29.51 15.21 51.74
C LYS A 130 -28.17 15.07 52.48
N ALA A 131 -27.96 13.97 53.19
CA ALA A 131 -26.71 13.72 53.92
C ALA A 131 -25.50 13.64 52.99
N ILE A 132 -25.62 12.95 51.85
CA ILE A 132 -24.55 12.86 50.84
C ILE A 132 -24.23 14.25 50.27
N LEU A 133 -25.25 15.02 49.87
CA LEU A 133 -25.06 16.36 49.30
C LEU A 133 -24.47 17.35 50.32
N GLN A 134 -24.84 17.25 51.60
CA GLN A 134 -24.26 18.08 52.67
C GLN A 134 -22.78 17.80 52.92
N ASN A 135 -22.30 16.60 52.62
CA ASN A 135 -20.92 16.18 52.80
C ASN A 135 -20.19 16.00 51.45
N LYS A 136 -20.65 16.71 50.40
CA LYS A 136 -20.09 16.55 49.05
C LYS A 136 -18.60 16.92 48.99
N GLU A 137 -18.18 17.93 49.74
CA GLU A 137 -16.78 18.39 49.77
C GLU A 137 -15.86 17.32 50.35
N ASP A 138 -16.30 16.63 51.40
CA ASP A 138 -15.56 15.52 52.00
C ASP A 138 -15.44 14.33 51.03
N ILE A 139 -16.51 14.03 50.29
CA ILE A 139 -16.49 12.97 49.27
C ILE A 139 -15.52 13.33 48.14
N VAL A 140 -15.58 14.57 47.63
CA VAL A 140 -14.68 15.06 46.58
C VAL A 140 -13.22 15.06 47.07
N SER A 141 -12.97 15.54 48.28
CA SER A 141 -11.64 15.55 48.91
C SER A 141 -11.08 14.13 49.04
N LEU A 142 -11.90 13.19 49.53
CA LEU A 142 -11.51 11.79 49.67
C LEU A 142 -11.20 11.18 48.29
N ALA A 143 -12.07 11.36 47.29
CA ALA A 143 -11.82 10.88 45.93
C ALA A 143 -10.50 11.42 45.36
N ASN A 144 -10.25 12.72 45.55
CA ASN A 144 -9.04 13.39 45.06
C ASN A 144 -7.77 12.94 45.80
N SER A 145 -7.86 12.59 47.09
CA SER A 145 -6.73 12.07 47.86
C SER A 145 -6.18 10.74 47.34
N LEU A 146 -7.01 9.94 46.66
CA LEU A 146 -6.62 8.66 46.07
C LEU A 146 -5.77 8.84 44.79
N HIS A 147 -5.88 10.01 44.14
CA HIS A 147 -5.20 10.29 42.87
C HIS A 147 -4.54 11.68 42.87
N PRO A 148 -3.55 11.94 43.76
CA PRO A 148 -2.93 13.25 43.91
C PRO A 148 -2.24 13.74 42.62
N ASN A 149 -1.71 12.82 41.81
CA ASN A 149 -1.10 13.15 40.52
C ASN A 149 -2.11 13.64 39.46
N MET A 150 -3.39 13.26 39.57
CA MET A 150 -4.43 13.80 38.67
C MET A 150 -4.79 15.22 39.10
N VAL A 151 -4.96 15.43 40.41
CA VAL A 151 -5.22 16.74 41.01
C VAL A 151 -4.10 17.73 40.71
N ALA A 152 -2.84 17.31 40.84
CA ALA A 152 -1.67 18.12 40.52
C ALA A 152 -1.61 18.57 39.04
N ARG A 153 -2.30 17.85 38.15
CA ARG A 153 -2.43 18.19 36.72
C ARG A 153 -3.67 19.03 36.41
N GLY A 154 -4.43 19.44 37.43
CA GLY A 154 -5.64 20.25 37.29
C GLY A 154 -6.94 19.47 37.07
N GLY A 155 -6.88 18.13 37.08
CA GLY A 155 -8.06 17.26 37.00
C GLY A 155 -8.59 16.82 38.37
N GLY A 156 -9.32 15.70 38.37
CA GLY A 156 -9.85 15.06 39.59
C GLY A 156 -11.37 15.18 39.72
N ALA A 157 -11.90 14.69 40.84
CA ALA A 157 -13.30 14.87 41.20
C ALA A 157 -13.61 16.36 41.38
N ARG A 158 -14.65 16.83 40.69
CA ARG A 158 -15.12 18.23 40.68
C ARG A 158 -16.38 18.43 41.51
N ASP A 159 -17.33 17.49 41.43
CA ASP A 159 -18.61 17.61 42.13
C ASP A 159 -19.27 16.25 42.35
N VAL A 160 -20.36 16.25 43.12
CA VAL A 160 -21.19 15.08 43.39
C VAL A 160 -22.66 15.42 43.13
N GLU A 161 -23.32 14.61 42.29
CA GLU A 161 -24.77 14.66 42.08
C GLU A 161 -25.42 13.41 42.70
N VAL A 162 -26.69 13.51 43.10
CA VAL A 162 -27.41 12.38 43.72
C VAL A 162 -28.81 12.26 43.15
N HIS A 163 -29.10 11.08 42.62
CA HIS A 163 -30.38 10.72 42.00
C HIS A 163 -31.07 9.65 42.84
N ILE A 164 -32.39 9.74 42.96
CA ILE A 164 -33.22 8.68 43.54
C ILE A 164 -33.95 8.03 42.38
N LEU A 165 -33.74 6.73 42.20
CA LEU A 165 -34.35 5.95 41.13
C LEU A 165 -35.21 4.84 41.73
N ASN A 166 -36.35 4.58 41.10
CA ASN A 166 -37.22 3.47 41.45
C ASN A 166 -37.06 2.36 40.42
N ALA A 167 -36.72 1.16 40.89
CA ALA A 167 -36.53 -0.03 40.08
C ALA A 167 -37.86 -0.60 39.59
N GLY A 168 -38.47 0.08 38.61
CA GLY A 168 -39.63 -0.35 37.83
C GLY A 168 -40.59 -1.29 38.57
N GLU A 169 -40.72 -2.52 38.07
CA GLU A 169 -41.65 -3.57 38.55
C GLU A 169 -41.46 -3.97 40.02
N THR A 170 -40.26 -3.81 40.58
CA THR A 170 -40.00 -4.19 41.98
C THR A 170 -40.29 -3.07 42.97
N GLY A 171 -40.44 -1.83 42.48
CA GLY A 171 -40.61 -0.64 43.32
C GLY A 171 -39.43 -0.36 44.27
N ARG A 172 -38.30 -1.06 44.14
CA ARG A 172 -37.15 -0.86 45.02
C ARG A 172 -36.51 0.49 44.73
N GLU A 173 -36.49 1.33 45.74
CA GLU A 173 -35.83 2.61 45.69
C GLU A 173 -34.31 2.45 45.84
N MET A 174 -33.57 3.19 45.03
CA MET A 174 -32.11 3.19 44.99
C MET A 174 -31.60 4.63 44.98
N VAL A 175 -30.55 4.90 45.74
CA VAL A 175 -29.85 6.20 45.70
C VAL A 175 -28.60 6.02 44.86
N ILE A 176 -28.50 6.76 43.76
CA ILE A 176 -27.37 6.73 42.84
C ILE A 176 -26.57 8.01 43.02
N VAL A 177 -25.33 7.87 43.46
CA VAL A 177 -24.38 8.97 43.56
C VAL A 177 -23.56 9.03 42.28
N HIS A 178 -23.52 10.19 41.65
CA HIS A 178 -22.66 10.50 40.52
C HIS A 178 -21.48 11.31 41.00
N LEU A 179 -20.28 10.77 40.88
CA LEU A 179 -19.03 11.50 41.05
C LEU A 179 -18.61 12.07 39.69
N LEU A 180 -18.55 13.40 39.57
CA LEU A 180 -18.12 14.07 38.35
C LEU A 180 -16.60 14.24 38.37
N VAL A 181 -15.89 13.57 37.47
CA VAL A 181 -14.43 13.49 37.46
C VAL A 181 -13.88 14.05 36.17
N ASP A 182 -13.04 15.08 36.25
CA ASP A 182 -12.23 15.55 35.13
C ASP A 182 -10.99 14.69 34.96
N VAL A 183 -10.92 14.04 33.80
CA VAL A 183 -9.90 13.05 33.48
C VAL A 183 -8.77 13.61 32.62
N GLN A 184 -8.83 14.90 32.27
CA GLN A 184 -7.81 15.61 31.49
C GLN A 184 -7.48 14.86 30.19
N GLN A 185 -6.24 14.40 30.02
CA GLN A 185 -5.74 13.72 28.82
C GLN A 185 -6.01 12.20 28.83
N ALA A 186 -6.52 11.64 29.93
CA ALA A 186 -6.70 10.20 30.10
C ALA A 186 -8.12 9.75 29.68
N MET A 187 -8.26 8.51 29.24
CA MET A 187 -9.57 7.91 28.96
C MET A 187 -10.44 7.77 30.23
N GLY A 188 -9.81 7.65 31.40
CA GLY A 188 -10.47 7.88 32.69
C GLY A 188 -11.20 6.72 33.36
N ALA A 189 -11.41 5.58 32.68
CA ALA A 189 -12.20 4.46 33.23
C ALA A 189 -11.66 3.92 34.58
N ASN A 190 -10.41 3.48 34.62
CA ASN A 190 -9.81 2.94 35.86
C ASN A 190 -9.73 3.99 36.97
N LEU A 191 -9.43 5.24 36.61
CA LEU A 191 -9.36 6.36 37.54
C LEU A 191 -10.71 6.60 38.24
N VAL A 192 -11.78 6.70 37.45
CA VAL A 192 -13.14 6.95 37.97
C VAL A 192 -13.60 5.77 38.83
N ASN A 193 -13.33 4.53 38.40
CA ASN A 193 -13.67 3.33 39.18
C ASN A 193 -12.96 3.32 40.54
N SER A 194 -11.65 3.55 40.57
CA SER A 194 -10.88 3.61 41.81
C SER A 194 -11.35 4.72 42.75
N MET A 195 -11.76 5.89 42.21
CA MET A 195 -12.38 6.94 43.02
C MET A 195 -13.72 6.50 43.60
N CYS A 196 -14.60 5.88 42.80
CA CYS A 196 -15.87 5.33 43.27
C CYS A 196 -15.69 4.26 44.35
N GLU A 197 -14.67 3.41 44.20
CA GLU A 197 -14.30 2.39 45.18
C GLU A 197 -13.83 2.99 46.50
N GLY A 198 -12.93 3.97 46.44
CA GLY A 198 -12.38 4.56 47.65
C GLY A 198 -13.36 5.44 48.44
N VAL A 199 -14.34 6.07 47.79
CA VAL A 199 -15.38 6.84 48.51
C VAL A 199 -16.58 5.99 48.98
N ALA A 200 -16.66 4.72 48.57
CA ALA A 200 -17.81 3.86 48.83
C ALA A 200 -18.16 3.75 50.32
N SER A 201 -17.18 3.52 51.19
CA SER A 201 -17.41 3.37 52.63
C SER A 201 -17.92 4.67 53.28
N LEU A 202 -17.49 5.83 52.79
CA LEU A 202 -18.01 7.12 53.25
C LEU A 202 -19.47 7.29 52.81
N VAL A 203 -19.79 6.95 51.57
CA VAL A 203 -21.15 6.99 51.04
C VAL A 203 -22.09 6.02 51.79
N GLU A 204 -21.65 4.81 52.14
CA GLU A 204 -22.42 3.87 52.98
C GLU A 204 -22.71 4.48 54.36
N LYS A 205 -21.69 5.05 55.02
CA LYS A 205 -21.84 5.68 56.33
C LYS A 205 -22.83 6.84 56.30
N LEU A 206 -22.76 7.71 55.28
CA LEU A 206 -23.62 8.89 55.15
C LEU A 206 -25.07 8.53 54.80
N SER A 207 -25.26 7.49 53.98
CA SER A 207 -26.58 7.07 53.53
C SER A 207 -27.31 6.13 54.50
N GLY A 208 -26.57 5.42 55.35
CA GLY A 208 -27.11 4.32 56.16
C GLY A 208 -27.58 3.12 55.34
N GLY A 209 -27.21 3.07 54.06
CA GLY A 209 -27.49 1.97 53.13
C GLY A 209 -26.25 1.14 52.81
N ARG A 210 -26.37 0.29 51.79
CA ARG A 210 -25.32 -0.61 51.32
C ARG A 210 -24.94 -0.29 49.87
N VAL A 211 -23.67 -0.02 49.63
CA VAL A 211 -23.12 0.23 48.30
C VAL A 211 -22.95 -1.10 47.56
N PHE A 212 -23.37 -1.13 46.30
CA PHE A 212 -23.30 -2.31 45.45
C PHE A 212 -22.38 -2.08 44.24
N LEU A 213 -22.83 -1.32 43.24
CA LEU A 213 -22.01 -0.95 42.08
C LEU A 213 -21.18 0.30 42.34
N ARG A 214 -19.96 0.32 41.80
CA ARG A 214 -18.98 1.41 41.82
C ARG A 214 -18.28 1.43 40.47
N ILE A 215 -18.92 2.03 39.48
CA ILE A 215 -18.50 1.87 38.09
C ILE A 215 -18.76 3.15 37.31
N LEU A 216 -17.89 3.47 36.35
CA LEU A 216 -18.14 4.57 35.43
C LEU A 216 -19.42 4.36 34.60
N SER A 217 -20.02 5.48 34.16
CA SER A 217 -21.03 5.50 33.10
C SER A 217 -20.34 5.65 31.73
N ASN A 218 -20.75 4.84 30.76
CA ASN A 218 -20.35 5.02 29.35
C ASN A 218 -21.16 6.12 28.65
N LEU A 219 -22.32 6.52 29.19
CA LEU A 219 -23.01 7.73 28.74
C LEU A 219 -22.25 8.95 29.27
N ALA A 220 -21.26 9.41 28.52
CA ALA A 220 -20.38 10.52 28.86
C ALA A 220 -20.98 11.88 28.45
N ASP A 221 -22.24 12.14 28.82
CA ASP A 221 -23.00 13.34 28.41
C ASP A 221 -22.48 14.68 28.98
N ARG A 222 -21.45 14.63 29.85
CA ARG A 222 -20.68 15.79 30.33
C ARG A 222 -19.39 16.05 29.54
N SER A 223 -19.03 15.15 28.62
CA SER A 223 -17.88 15.25 27.72
C SER A 223 -18.38 15.20 26.27
N LEU A 224 -18.88 16.33 25.80
CA LEU A 224 -19.48 16.50 24.48
C LEU A 224 -18.52 17.17 23.49
N VAL A 225 -18.64 16.78 22.22
CA VAL A 225 -18.13 17.56 21.08
C VAL A 225 -19.29 18.17 20.32
N ARG A 226 -19.09 19.40 19.84
CA ARG A 226 -19.99 20.08 18.89
C ARG A 226 -19.20 20.46 17.65
N THR A 227 -19.60 19.96 16.50
CA THR A 227 -18.92 20.29 15.23
C THR A 227 -19.91 20.79 14.20
N ARG A 228 -19.49 21.78 13.43
CA ARG A 228 -20.28 22.38 12.35
C ARG A 228 -19.48 22.61 11.09
N CYS A 229 -20.17 22.61 9.95
CA CYS A 229 -19.66 23.09 8.67
C CYS A 229 -20.77 23.82 7.89
N THR A 230 -20.36 24.72 7.00
CA THR A 230 -21.25 25.43 6.08
C THR A 230 -20.73 25.22 4.68
N ILE A 231 -21.58 24.85 3.72
CA ILE A 231 -21.19 24.53 2.35
C ILE A 231 -22.07 25.34 1.39
N PRO A 232 -21.49 26.30 0.65
CA PRO A 232 -22.18 27.00 -0.41
C PRO A 232 -22.77 26.06 -1.46
N VAL A 233 -23.94 26.39 -1.98
CA VAL A 233 -24.65 25.56 -2.97
C VAL A 233 -23.83 25.33 -4.24
N ASP A 234 -23.07 26.32 -4.70
CA ASP A 234 -22.19 26.22 -5.87
C ASP A 234 -21.12 25.11 -5.74
N LEU A 235 -20.77 24.73 -4.51
CA LEU A 235 -19.82 23.64 -4.26
C LEU A 235 -20.50 22.27 -4.18
N LEU A 236 -21.82 22.22 -4.03
CA LEU A 236 -22.60 20.98 -3.96
C LEU A 236 -23.04 20.47 -5.34
N GLU A 237 -22.97 21.32 -6.36
CA GLU A 237 -23.33 20.99 -7.74
C GLU A 237 -22.67 19.68 -8.20
N ASP A 238 -23.47 18.79 -8.75
CA ASP A 238 -23.05 17.55 -9.36
C ASP A 238 -23.51 17.52 -10.81
N LYS A 239 -22.98 16.61 -11.63
CA LYS A 239 -23.23 16.58 -13.09
C LYS A 239 -24.73 16.57 -13.44
N ASP A 240 -25.53 15.87 -12.63
CA ASP A 240 -26.96 15.64 -12.88
C ASP A 240 -27.87 16.40 -11.90
N TYR A 241 -27.31 17.12 -10.91
CA TYR A 241 -28.07 17.78 -9.84
C TYR A 241 -27.53 19.17 -9.52
N SER A 242 -28.41 20.17 -9.50
CA SER A 242 -28.06 21.50 -8.99
C SER A 242 -27.68 21.46 -7.51
N GLY A 243 -26.86 22.41 -7.07
CA GLY A 243 -26.43 22.51 -5.67
C GLY A 243 -27.60 22.59 -4.67
N GLU A 244 -28.68 23.28 -5.06
CA GLU A 244 -29.91 23.38 -4.28
C GLU A 244 -30.64 22.05 -4.15
N GLN A 245 -30.74 21.28 -5.24
CA GLN A 245 -31.34 19.93 -5.20
C GLN A 245 -30.55 19.00 -4.28
N VAL A 246 -29.22 19.04 -4.34
CA VAL A 246 -28.35 18.26 -3.46
C VAL A 246 -28.54 18.68 -2.00
N ARG A 247 -28.52 19.99 -1.71
CA ARG A 247 -28.77 20.55 -0.37
C ARG A 247 -30.12 20.08 0.19
N ASP A 248 -31.19 20.30 -0.56
CA ASP A 248 -32.54 20.03 -0.08
C ASP A 248 -32.79 18.53 0.09
N GLY A 249 -32.21 17.70 -0.79
CA GLY A 249 -32.22 16.24 -0.63
C GLY A 249 -31.47 15.78 0.63
N ILE A 250 -30.34 16.39 0.97
CA ILE A 250 -29.59 16.12 2.21
C ILE A 250 -30.44 16.48 3.44
N ILE A 251 -31.09 17.64 3.43
CA ILE A 251 -31.96 18.09 4.53
C ILE A 251 -33.12 17.11 4.71
N MET A 252 -33.82 16.76 3.63
CA MET A 252 -34.95 15.82 3.66
C MET A 252 -34.53 14.43 4.16
N ALA A 253 -33.36 13.94 3.76
CA ALA A 253 -32.81 12.67 4.26
C ALA A 253 -32.51 12.74 5.78
N ASN A 254 -32.05 13.89 6.29
CA ASN A 254 -31.85 14.09 7.72
C ASN A 254 -33.19 14.20 8.48
N GLU A 255 -34.20 14.88 7.93
CA GLU A 255 -35.55 14.94 8.50
C GLU A 255 -36.16 13.53 8.65
N PHE A 256 -35.98 12.66 7.65
CA PHE A 256 -36.39 11.26 7.77
C PHE A 256 -35.69 10.54 8.93
N ALA A 257 -34.37 10.72 9.07
CA ALA A 257 -33.61 10.15 10.18
C ALA A 257 -33.98 10.76 11.55
N LEU A 258 -34.44 12.00 11.60
CA LEU A 258 -34.94 12.62 12.83
C LEU A 258 -36.31 12.05 13.23
N ALA A 259 -37.15 11.75 12.23
CA ALA A 259 -38.53 11.29 12.39
C ALA A 259 -38.65 9.79 12.72
N ASP A 260 -37.81 8.94 12.12
CA ASP A 260 -37.93 7.48 12.17
C ASP A 260 -36.70 6.80 12.81
N PRO A 261 -36.86 6.06 13.93
CA PRO A 261 -35.79 5.31 14.57
C PRO A 261 -35.09 4.29 13.66
N TYR A 262 -35.80 3.66 12.72
CA TYR A 262 -35.19 2.69 11.80
C TYR A 262 -34.17 3.38 10.89
N ARG A 263 -34.55 4.54 10.33
CA ARG A 263 -33.63 5.35 9.55
C ARG A 263 -32.53 5.96 10.42
N ALA A 264 -32.85 6.45 11.62
CA ALA A 264 -31.89 7.00 12.57
C ALA A 264 -30.76 6.01 12.89
N ALA A 265 -31.08 4.72 13.05
CA ALA A 265 -30.07 3.69 13.33
C ALA A 265 -29.04 3.59 12.22
N THR A 266 -29.50 3.51 10.96
CA THR A 266 -28.63 3.48 9.78
C THR A 266 -27.86 4.79 9.60
N HIS A 267 -28.51 5.93 9.88
CA HIS A 267 -27.90 7.26 9.81
C HIS A 267 -26.74 7.41 10.80
N ASN A 268 -26.95 6.99 12.05
CA ASN A 268 -25.93 7.04 13.09
C ASN A 268 -24.83 5.99 12.87
N LYS A 269 -25.16 4.78 12.37
CA LYS A 269 -24.13 3.82 11.91
C LYS A 269 -23.20 4.45 10.89
N GLY A 270 -23.75 5.25 9.96
CA GLY A 270 -22.98 6.03 9.00
C GLY A 270 -21.98 6.99 9.67
N ILE A 271 -22.35 7.66 10.77
CA ILE A 271 -21.43 8.49 11.56
C ILE A 271 -20.30 7.63 12.14
N MET A 272 -20.65 6.50 12.74
CA MET A 272 -19.71 5.61 13.43
C MET A 272 -18.72 4.94 12.48
N ASN A 273 -19.11 4.68 11.23
CA ASN A 273 -18.19 4.27 10.16
C ASN A 273 -16.99 5.22 10.00
N GLY A 274 -17.13 6.50 10.34
CA GLY A 274 -16.02 7.45 10.32
C GLY A 274 -15.27 7.52 11.65
N ILE A 275 -16.03 7.53 12.76
CA ILE A 275 -15.48 7.71 14.11
C ILE A 275 -14.68 6.49 14.56
N ASP A 276 -15.27 5.29 14.49
CA ASP A 276 -14.66 4.07 15.02
C ASP A 276 -13.29 3.78 14.42
N PRO A 277 -13.06 3.93 13.10
CA PRO A 277 -11.74 3.72 12.52
C PRO A 277 -10.66 4.63 13.06
N LEU A 278 -11.00 5.89 13.40
CA LEU A 278 -10.07 6.82 14.03
C LEU A 278 -9.84 6.45 15.51
N VAL A 279 -10.90 6.06 16.22
CA VAL A 279 -10.82 5.61 17.62
C VAL A 279 -9.94 4.36 17.73
N ILE A 280 -10.11 3.39 16.83
CA ILE A 280 -9.26 2.19 16.72
C ILE A 280 -7.81 2.58 16.40
N ALA A 281 -7.60 3.42 15.39
CA ALA A 281 -6.25 3.82 14.96
C ALA A 281 -5.46 4.52 16.08
N THR A 282 -6.16 5.24 16.96
CA THR A 282 -5.59 5.95 18.11
C THR A 282 -5.52 5.11 19.38
N GLY A 283 -5.90 3.82 19.32
CA GLY A 283 -5.84 2.88 20.44
C GLY A 283 -6.91 3.09 21.52
N ASN A 284 -7.96 3.85 21.21
CA ASN A 284 -9.05 4.16 22.12
C ASN A 284 -10.16 3.08 22.07
N ASP A 285 -10.99 3.03 23.11
CA ASP A 285 -12.08 2.06 23.23
C ASP A 285 -13.32 2.48 22.43
N TRP A 286 -13.47 1.92 21.24
CA TRP A 286 -14.60 2.20 20.36
C TRP A 286 -15.94 1.72 20.92
N ARG A 287 -15.98 0.68 21.77
CA ARG A 287 -17.25 0.18 22.33
C ARG A 287 -17.87 1.21 23.27
N ALA A 288 -17.02 1.91 24.01
CA ALA A 288 -17.46 2.99 24.88
C ALA A 288 -17.97 4.20 24.10
N MET A 289 -17.29 4.53 23.00
CA MET A 289 -17.69 5.59 22.08
C MET A 289 -19.08 5.28 21.49
N GLU A 290 -19.27 4.07 20.97
CA GLU A 290 -20.54 3.56 20.43
C GLU A 290 -21.67 3.60 21.47
N ALA A 291 -21.43 3.03 22.65
CA ALA A 291 -22.42 3.00 23.73
C ALA A 291 -22.87 4.41 24.14
N GLY A 292 -21.93 5.35 24.27
CA GLY A 292 -22.23 6.74 24.61
C GLY A 292 -23.01 7.46 23.52
N ALA A 293 -22.58 7.33 22.26
CA ALA A 293 -23.22 7.96 21.11
C ALA A 293 -24.67 7.48 20.92
N HIS A 294 -24.88 6.15 20.91
CA HIS A 294 -26.20 5.56 20.72
C HIS A 294 -27.15 5.79 21.90
N ALA A 295 -26.66 5.78 23.14
CA ALA A 295 -27.47 6.15 24.29
C ALA A 295 -27.88 7.64 24.24
N TYR A 296 -26.96 8.52 23.84
CA TYR A 296 -27.24 9.95 23.69
C TYR A 296 -28.25 10.24 22.58
N ALA A 297 -28.23 9.45 21.50
CA ALA A 297 -29.22 9.51 20.42
C ALA A 297 -30.65 9.21 20.90
N ALA A 298 -30.84 8.54 22.04
CA ALA A 298 -32.14 8.23 22.62
C ALA A 298 -32.51 9.07 23.85
N ARG A 299 -31.71 10.09 24.21
CA ARG A 299 -31.87 10.86 25.46
C ARG A 299 -33.24 11.56 25.62
N SER A 300 -33.93 11.85 24.53
CA SER A 300 -35.26 12.46 24.53
C SER A 300 -36.41 11.45 24.66
N GLY A 301 -36.11 10.17 24.95
CA GLY A 301 -37.09 9.09 25.04
C GLY A 301 -37.41 8.39 23.71
N ARG A 302 -36.85 8.89 22.59
CA ARG A 302 -36.91 8.23 21.28
C ARG A 302 -35.54 8.31 20.61
N TYR A 303 -35.09 7.19 20.07
CA TYR A 303 -33.85 7.13 19.30
C TYR A 303 -33.96 7.96 18.01
N THR A 304 -33.02 8.90 17.78
CA THR A 304 -33.04 9.86 16.66
C THR A 304 -31.63 10.12 16.10
N ALA A 305 -31.52 10.93 15.03
CA ALA A 305 -30.24 11.28 14.42
C ALA A 305 -29.36 12.14 15.34
N LEU A 306 -28.05 11.89 15.33
CA LEU A 306 -27.04 12.69 16.06
C LEU A 306 -26.64 13.98 15.33
N THR A 307 -26.98 14.10 14.05
CA THR A 307 -26.69 15.30 13.23
C THR A 307 -27.95 16.06 12.88
N ARG A 308 -27.78 17.34 12.61
CA ARG A 308 -28.79 18.21 11.99
C ARG A 308 -28.21 18.81 10.72
N TRP A 309 -28.99 18.76 9.65
CA TRP A 309 -28.70 19.43 8.39
C TRP A 309 -29.82 20.42 8.10
N SER A 310 -29.47 21.68 7.85
CA SER A 310 -30.43 22.75 7.63
C SER A 310 -29.93 23.73 6.56
N LYS A 311 -30.85 24.56 6.08
CA LYS A 311 -30.53 25.68 5.20
C LYS A 311 -30.32 26.95 6.04
N ASN A 312 -29.22 27.66 5.83
CA ASN A 312 -28.99 28.95 6.50
C ASN A 312 -29.73 30.10 5.77
N GLU A 313 -29.61 31.33 6.28
CA GLU A 313 -30.24 32.52 5.68
C GLU A 313 -29.75 32.84 4.25
N GLN A 314 -28.51 32.46 3.92
CA GLN A 314 -27.88 32.67 2.61
C GLN A 314 -28.26 31.57 1.60
N GLY A 315 -28.96 30.54 2.03
CA GLY A 315 -29.32 29.39 1.21
C GLY A 315 -28.29 28.26 1.22
N ASP A 316 -27.22 28.36 1.99
CA ASP A 316 -26.18 27.33 2.07
C ASP A 316 -26.61 26.15 2.94
N LEU A 317 -25.94 25.01 2.73
CA LEU A 317 -26.10 23.84 3.59
C LEU A 317 -25.30 24.02 4.88
N GLU A 318 -25.97 23.94 6.03
CA GLU A 318 -25.34 23.92 7.35
C GLU A 318 -25.48 22.54 7.99
N GLY A 319 -24.35 21.96 8.38
CA GLY A 319 -24.27 20.69 9.09
C GLY A 319 -23.86 20.90 10.53
N PHE A 320 -24.49 20.17 11.45
CA PHE A 320 -24.17 20.18 12.88
C PHE A 320 -24.19 18.76 13.44
N ILE A 321 -23.24 18.42 14.31
CA ILE A 321 -23.23 17.18 15.10
C ILE A 321 -22.94 17.51 16.57
N GLU A 322 -23.63 16.82 17.46
CA GLU A 322 -23.33 16.81 18.89
C GLU A 322 -23.39 15.38 19.42
N LEU A 323 -22.30 14.92 20.04
CA LEU A 323 -22.26 13.61 20.67
C LEU A 323 -21.27 13.54 21.84
N PRO A 324 -21.47 12.62 22.80
CA PRO A 324 -20.48 12.28 23.81
C PRO A 324 -19.24 11.68 23.17
N VAL A 325 -18.07 12.10 23.62
CA VAL A 325 -16.79 11.50 23.21
C VAL A 325 -15.99 11.17 24.46
N ARG A 326 -15.51 9.93 24.53
CA ARG A 326 -14.57 9.48 25.56
C ARG A 326 -13.32 8.90 24.91
N VAL A 327 -12.28 9.72 24.85
CA VAL A 327 -10.97 9.32 24.36
C VAL A 327 -9.89 9.84 25.29
N GLY A 328 -8.71 9.24 25.23
CA GLY A 328 -7.51 9.73 25.88
C GLY A 328 -6.30 9.62 24.97
N THR A 329 -5.28 10.41 25.27
CA THR A 329 -3.96 10.37 24.61
C THR A 329 -2.89 9.80 25.54
N VAL A 330 -3.23 9.60 26.83
CA VAL A 330 -2.39 8.94 27.82
C VAL A 330 -3.08 7.74 28.46
N GLY A 331 -2.33 6.65 28.66
CA GLY A 331 -2.82 5.40 29.25
C GLY A 331 -1.94 4.21 28.88
N GLY A 332 -1.90 3.17 29.74
CA GLY A 332 -1.03 2.01 29.53
C GLY A 332 -1.34 1.24 28.24
N SER A 333 -2.62 1.10 27.89
CA SER A 333 -3.09 0.41 26.68
C SER A 333 -2.83 1.20 25.39
N LEU A 334 -2.74 2.53 25.44
CA LEU A 334 -2.49 3.37 24.26
C LEU A 334 -1.05 3.24 23.75
N ARG A 335 -0.11 2.84 24.62
CA ARG A 335 1.32 2.69 24.28
C ARG A 335 1.74 1.26 23.98
N SER A 336 0.86 0.28 24.14
CA SER A 336 1.19 -1.13 23.92
C SER A 336 1.28 -1.49 22.44
N ASN A 337 0.58 -0.76 21.56
CA ASN A 337 0.64 -0.96 20.10
C ASN A 337 1.51 0.13 19.43
N PRO A 338 2.65 -0.21 18.81
CA PRO A 338 3.54 0.75 18.15
C PRO A 338 2.86 1.59 17.04
N MET A 339 1.84 1.05 16.37
CA MET A 339 1.10 1.77 15.33
C MET A 339 0.32 2.97 15.88
N VAL A 340 -0.08 2.94 17.15
CA VAL A 340 -0.81 4.06 17.78
C VAL A 340 0.08 5.30 17.85
N GLY A 341 1.36 5.13 18.17
CA GLY A 341 2.32 6.24 18.18
C GLY A 341 2.49 6.87 16.80
N LEU A 342 2.49 6.06 15.73
CA LEU A 342 2.50 6.57 14.36
C LEU A 342 1.20 7.31 14.01
N ALA A 343 0.04 6.80 14.46
CA ALA A 343 -1.25 7.44 14.24
C ALA A 343 -1.31 8.86 14.82
N TYR A 344 -0.82 9.08 16.05
CA TYR A 344 -0.74 10.42 16.64
C TYR A 344 0.25 11.34 15.89
N ARG A 345 1.38 10.81 15.40
CA ARG A 345 2.30 11.59 14.54
C ARG A 345 1.66 12.03 13.24
N LEU A 346 0.86 11.15 12.61
CA LEU A 346 0.09 11.46 11.40
C LEU A 346 -1.01 12.50 11.67
N LEU A 347 -1.75 12.36 12.77
CA LEU A 347 -2.76 13.32 13.21
C LEU A 347 -2.15 14.71 13.48
N GLY A 348 -0.92 14.73 14.01
CA GLY A 348 -0.21 15.95 14.36
C GLY A 348 -0.65 16.56 15.69
N THR A 349 -1.33 15.79 16.56
CA THR A 349 -1.74 16.20 17.91
C THR A 349 -1.60 15.04 18.89
N GLU A 350 -1.31 15.36 20.15
CA GLU A 350 -1.36 14.44 21.30
C GLU A 350 -2.32 14.97 22.38
N ASP A 351 -3.13 15.96 22.04
CA ASP A 351 -4.10 16.57 22.94
C ASP A 351 -5.48 15.89 22.79
N ALA A 352 -6.05 15.43 23.90
CA ALA A 352 -7.31 14.69 23.93
C ALA A 352 -8.51 15.57 23.53
N ARG A 353 -8.44 16.88 23.80
CA ARG A 353 -9.49 17.83 23.42
C ARG A 353 -9.47 18.08 21.91
N GLU A 354 -8.30 18.29 21.33
CA GLU A 354 -8.12 18.40 19.87
C GLU A 354 -8.51 17.10 19.16
N LEU A 355 -8.15 15.92 19.71
CA LEU A 355 -8.62 14.63 19.18
C LEU A 355 -10.15 14.51 19.20
N THR A 356 -10.79 14.96 20.29
CA THR A 356 -12.25 14.98 20.43
C THR A 356 -12.89 15.86 19.36
N GLU A 357 -12.32 17.05 19.12
CA GLU A 357 -12.76 17.97 18.07
C GLU A 357 -12.62 17.38 16.66
N ILE A 358 -11.54 16.65 16.40
CA ILE A 358 -11.30 15.93 15.14
C ILE A 358 -12.32 14.80 14.96
N ILE A 359 -12.63 14.04 16.00
CA ILE A 359 -13.64 12.97 15.96
C ILE A 359 -15.00 13.51 15.52
N GLY A 360 -15.44 14.64 16.09
CA GLY A 360 -16.69 15.29 15.68
C GLY A 360 -16.67 15.70 14.19
N ALA A 361 -15.55 16.22 13.69
CA ALA A 361 -15.40 16.56 12.27
C ALA A 361 -15.44 15.33 11.35
N VAL A 362 -14.78 14.24 11.74
CA VAL A 362 -14.78 12.98 10.97
C VAL A 362 -16.19 12.37 10.92
N GLY A 363 -16.90 12.35 12.06
CA GLY A 363 -18.28 11.86 12.12
C GLY A 363 -19.22 12.67 11.22
N LEU A 364 -19.12 14.01 11.25
CA LEU A 364 -19.92 14.88 10.40
C LEU A 364 -19.57 14.72 8.91
N ALA A 365 -18.28 14.60 8.57
CA ALA A 365 -17.82 14.37 7.20
C ALA A 365 -18.33 13.04 6.62
N GLN A 366 -18.26 11.97 7.42
CA GLN A 366 -18.75 10.66 6.99
C GLN A 366 -20.27 10.66 6.82
N ASN A 367 -21.01 11.33 7.73
CA ASN A 367 -22.45 11.48 7.60
C ASN A 367 -22.84 12.21 6.31
N LEU A 368 -22.17 13.34 6.02
CA LEU A 368 -22.38 14.09 4.79
C LEU A 368 -22.19 13.21 3.55
N GLY A 369 -21.13 12.38 3.53
CA GLY A 369 -20.85 11.48 2.41
C GLY A 369 -21.98 10.47 2.19
N ALA A 370 -22.47 9.86 3.28
CA ALA A 370 -23.54 8.87 3.24
C ALA A 370 -24.88 9.48 2.78
N ILE A 371 -25.27 10.62 3.34
CA ILE A 371 -26.56 11.25 3.00
C ILE A 371 -26.54 11.93 1.63
N ARG A 372 -25.41 12.53 1.22
CA ARG A 372 -25.26 13.09 -0.13
C ARG A 372 -25.42 12.00 -1.19
N ALA A 373 -24.78 10.85 -0.98
CA ALA A 373 -24.91 9.71 -1.89
C ALA A 373 -26.36 9.18 -1.96
N LEU A 374 -27.13 9.23 -0.86
CA LEU A 374 -28.55 8.85 -0.86
C LEU A 374 -29.45 9.88 -1.53
N ALA A 375 -29.09 11.16 -1.47
CA ALA A 375 -29.87 12.26 -2.03
C ALA A 375 -29.71 12.41 -3.56
N THR A 376 -28.60 11.94 -4.13
CA THR A 376 -28.33 12.06 -5.57
C THR A 376 -28.48 10.74 -6.33
N GLU A 377 -27.43 9.93 -6.40
CA GLU A 377 -27.33 8.77 -7.32
C GLU A 377 -27.60 7.42 -6.62
N GLY A 378 -27.83 7.42 -5.31
CA GLY A 378 -27.88 6.21 -4.49
C GLY A 378 -26.47 5.68 -4.14
N ILE A 379 -26.33 5.07 -2.95
CA ILE A 379 -25.05 4.59 -2.40
C ILE A 379 -24.32 3.58 -3.31
N GLN A 380 -25.07 2.86 -4.15
CA GLN A 380 -24.54 1.75 -4.95
C GLN A 380 -23.48 2.21 -5.95
N HIS A 381 -23.68 3.31 -6.69
CA HIS A 381 -22.80 3.67 -7.81
C HIS A 381 -21.33 3.92 -7.41
N GLY A 382 -21.08 4.47 -6.21
CA GLY A 382 -19.73 4.68 -5.66
C GLY A 382 -19.16 3.49 -4.85
N HIS A 383 -20.03 2.70 -4.19
CA HIS A 383 -19.62 1.48 -3.47
C HIS A 383 -19.32 0.31 -4.40
N MET A 384 -19.86 0.32 -5.62
CA MET A 384 -19.73 -0.77 -6.58
C MET A 384 -18.26 -1.13 -6.86
N SER A 385 -17.37 -0.15 -7.00
CA SER A 385 -15.97 -0.46 -7.31
C SER A 385 -15.25 -1.23 -6.21
N LEU A 386 -15.45 -0.85 -4.96
CA LEU A 386 -14.79 -1.52 -3.85
C LEU A 386 -15.55 -2.76 -3.36
N HIS A 387 -16.88 -2.79 -3.48
CA HIS A 387 -17.65 -4.00 -3.29
C HIS A 387 -17.24 -5.06 -4.33
N ALA A 388 -17.02 -4.67 -5.59
CA ALA A 388 -16.47 -5.53 -6.62
C ALA A 388 -15.08 -6.06 -6.25
N ARG A 389 -14.20 -5.22 -5.69
CA ARG A 389 -12.89 -5.66 -5.16
C ARG A 389 -13.03 -6.70 -4.05
N SER A 390 -13.90 -6.47 -3.06
CA SER A 390 -14.14 -7.44 -2.00
C SER A 390 -14.68 -8.76 -2.55
N VAL A 391 -15.65 -8.68 -3.45
CA VAL A 391 -16.27 -9.85 -4.08
C VAL A 391 -15.27 -10.61 -4.96
N ALA A 392 -14.39 -9.91 -5.68
CA ALA A 392 -13.29 -10.51 -6.44
C ALA A 392 -12.28 -11.22 -5.52
N MET A 393 -11.91 -10.62 -4.37
CA MET A 393 -11.04 -11.28 -3.37
C MET A 393 -11.70 -12.54 -2.80
N THR A 394 -12.96 -12.45 -2.37
CA THR A 394 -13.69 -13.60 -1.82
C THR A 394 -13.88 -14.72 -2.86
N ALA A 395 -13.99 -14.36 -4.13
CA ALA A 395 -14.05 -15.32 -5.23
C ALA A 395 -12.68 -15.93 -5.58
N GLY A 396 -11.59 -15.46 -4.98
CA GLY A 396 -10.23 -15.99 -5.16
C GLY A 396 -9.51 -15.43 -6.39
N ALA A 397 -9.85 -14.22 -6.84
CA ALA A 397 -9.17 -13.59 -7.98
C ALA A 397 -7.66 -13.42 -7.67
N ALA A 398 -6.81 -13.98 -8.53
CA ALA A 398 -5.36 -13.83 -8.43
C ALA A 398 -4.92 -12.38 -8.73
N PRO A 399 -3.79 -11.90 -8.18
CA PRO A 399 -3.35 -10.49 -8.31
C PRO A 399 -3.28 -9.99 -9.76
N GLU A 400 -3.00 -10.88 -10.72
CA GLU A 400 -2.82 -10.57 -12.13
C GLU A 400 -4.13 -10.21 -12.83
N ILE A 401 -5.22 -10.90 -12.47
CA ILE A 401 -6.56 -10.70 -13.07
C ILE A 401 -7.48 -9.85 -12.18
N PHE A 402 -7.00 -9.49 -10.98
CA PHE A 402 -7.82 -8.87 -9.94
C PHE A 402 -8.53 -7.60 -10.42
N GLU A 403 -7.80 -6.68 -11.06
CA GLU A 403 -8.39 -5.43 -11.56
C GLU A 403 -9.37 -5.68 -12.71
N THR A 404 -9.06 -6.61 -13.62
CA THR A 404 -9.95 -6.99 -14.73
C THR A 404 -11.27 -7.59 -14.23
N VAL A 405 -11.19 -8.47 -13.23
CA VAL A 405 -12.38 -9.08 -12.60
C VAL A 405 -13.23 -8.00 -11.93
N VAL A 406 -12.58 -7.02 -11.29
CA VAL A 406 -13.25 -5.90 -10.63
C VAL A 406 -13.94 -4.98 -11.64
N GLU A 407 -13.28 -4.62 -12.73
CA GLU A 407 -13.85 -3.81 -13.81
C GLU A 407 -15.04 -4.53 -14.47
N GLU A 408 -14.88 -5.80 -14.88
CA GLU A 408 -15.97 -6.56 -15.48
C GLU A 408 -17.16 -6.78 -14.50
N LEU A 409 -16.90 -6.88 -13.19
CA LEU A 409 -17.97 -6.94 -12.18
C LEU A 409 -18.78 -5.64 -12.12
N ILE A 410 -18.11 -4.49 -12.15
CA ILE A 410 -18.75 -3.18 -12.15
C ILE A 410 -19.56 -2.99 -13.43
N ASP A 411 -18.95 -3.26 -14.59
CA ASP A 411 -19.58 -3.11 -15.91
C ASP A 411 -20.78 -4.03 -16.08
N SER A 412 -20.74 -5.23 -15.48
CA SER A 412 -21.86 -6.17 -15.52
C SER A 412 -23.08 -5.72 -14.70
N GLY A 413 -22.91 -4.81 -13.75
CA GLY A 413 -23.93 -4.45 -12.76
C GLY A 413 -24.24 -5.55 -11.72
N GLU A 414 -23.66 -6.76 -11.86
CA GLU A 414 -23.93 -7.93 -11.01
C GLU A 414 -22.75 -8.28 -10.10
N ILE A 415 -22.63 -7.55 -8.98
CA ILE A 415 -21.53 -7.74 -8.03
C ILE A 415 -21.84 -8.86 -7.04
N LYS A 416 -21.74 -10.12 -7.48
CA LYS A 416 -21.97 -11.33 -6.66
C LYS A 416 -20.80 -12.28 -6.75
N VAL A 417 -20.51 -13.06 -5.70
CA VAL A 417 -19.40 -14.02 -5.68
C VAL A 417 -19.52 -15.05 -6.80
N TRP A 418 -20.72 -15.53 -7.11
CA TRP A 418 -20.93 -16.45 -8.23
C TRP A 418 -20.64 -15.78 -9.58
N LYS A 419 -21.00 -14.49 -9.74
CA LYS A 419 -20.69 -13.72 -10.95
C LYS A 419 -19.20 -13.41 -11.04
N ALA A 420 -18.56 -13.12 -9.92
CA ALA A 420 -17.12 -12.96 -9.85
C ALA A 420 -16.40 -14.27 -10.13
N LYS A 421 -16.93 -15.43 -9.71
CA LYS A 421 -16.43 -16.74 -10.12
C LYS A 421 -16.71 -17.03 -11.59
N GLU A 422 -17.85 -16.63 -12.14
CA GLU A 422 -18.14 -16.74 -13.58
C GLU A 422 -17.21 -15.83 -14.38
N ILE A 423 -16.92 -14.62 -13.89
CA ILE A 423 -15.98 -13.66 -14.49
C ILE A 423 -14.57 -14.17 -14.30
N ILE A 424 -14.18 -14.70 -13.15
CA ILE A 424 -12.88 -15.33 -12.92
C ILE A 424 -12.76 -16.54 -13.83
N GLU A 425 -13.75 -17.42 -13.91
CA GLU A 425 -13.75 -18.55 -14.84
C GLU A 425 -13.82 -18.07 -16.28
N ARG A 426 -14.44 -16.95 -16.61
CA ARG A 426 -14.51 -16.42 -17.98
C ARG A 426 -13.26 -15.66 -18.35
N VAL A 427 -12.59 -15.00 -17.41
CA VAL A 427 -11.32 -14.29 -17.55
C VAL A 427 -10.20 -15.29 -17.48
N GLN A 428 -10.28 -16.33 -16.65
CA GLN A 428 -9.45 -17.52 -16.64
C GLN A 428 -9.78 -18.44 -17.79
N ASN A 429 -11.00 -18.50 -18.34
CA ASN A 429 -11.34 -19.16 -19.61
C ASN A 429 -11.22 -18.20 -20.79
N LYS A 430 -10.91 -16.91 -20.62
CA LYS A 430 -10.47 -15.95 -21.65
C LYS A 430 -8.98 -15.69 -21.49
N GLU A 431 -8.35 -16.23 -20.47
CA GLU A 431 -6.93 -16.48 -20.30
C GLU A 431 -6.65 -17.94 -20.59
N ASP A 432 -7.60 -18.87 -20.48
CA ASP A 432 -7.47 -20.29 -20.80
C ASP A 432 -8.06 -20.56 -22.18
N ASN A 433 -9.13 -19.89 -22.64
CA ASN A 433 -9.36 -19.58 -24.07
C ASN A 433 -8.61 -18.33 -24.50
N ALA A 434 -7.99 -17.57 -23.61
CA ALA A 434 -6.84 -16.68 -23.87
C ALA A 434 -5.50 -17.36 -23.99
N ARG A 435 -5.44 -18.65 -23.60
CA ARG A 435 -4.34 -19.60 -23.76
C ARG A 435 -4.73 -20.64 -24.81
N SER A 436 -6.04 -20.78 -25.11
CA SER A 436 -6.66 -21.76 -26.03
C SER A 436 -7.37 -21.11 -27.25
N ARG A 437 -7.51 -19.77 -27.30
CA ARG A 437 -7.66 -18.92 -28.52
C ARG A 437 -6.47 -17.97 -28.70
N THR A 438 -5.55 -17.91 -27.74
CA THR A 438 -4.13 -17.70 -28.05
C THR A 438 -3.44 -19.03 -28.40
N LEU A 439 -4.22 -20.10 -28.58
CA LEU A 439 -4.07 -20.97 -29.74
C LEU A 439 -4.75 -20.32 -30.97
N LEU A 440 -4.44 -19.05 -31.24
CA LEU A 440 -4.20 -18.62 -32.60
C LEU A 440 -2.79 -19.12 -32.95
N GLN A 441 -2.64 -20.44 -32.88
CA GLN A 441 -1.37 -21.14 -32.80
C GLN A 441 -0.54 -20.61 -31.60
N ALA A 442 0.04 -21.48 -30.76
CA ALA A 442 1.42 -21.15 -30.40
C ALA A 442 2.03 -20.82 -31.75
N PRO A 443 2.61 -19.62 -32.01
CA PRO A 443 3.39 -19.51 -33.22
C PRO A 443 4.20 -20.79 -33.24
N SER A 444 4.20 -21.48 -34.38
CA SER A 444 5.10 -22.60 -34.52
C SER A 444 6.46 -22.17 -33.94
N SER A 445 7.32 -23.13 -33.63
CA SER A 445 8.73 -22.84 -33.37
C SER A 445 9.40 -21.89 -34.38
N ASP A 446 8.70 -21.43 -35.42
CA ASP A 446 9.09 -20.61 -36.54
C ASP A 446 8.83 -19.10 -36.38
N LEU A 447 8.31 -18.56 -35.26
CA LEU A 447 8.34 -17.09 -35.11
C LEU A 447 9.77 -16.60 -34.86
N PRO A 448 10.18 -15.53 -35.55
CA PRO A 448 11.41 -14.81 -35.31
C PRO A 448 11.66 -14.52 -33.84
N THR A 449 12.72 -15.14 -33.32
CA THR A 449 13.08 -15.09 -31.91
C THR A 449 14.42 -14.38 -31.72
N GLY A 450 14.49 -13.54 -30.70
CA GLY A 450 15.73 -13.02 -30.14
C GLY A 450 15.96 -13.64 -28.75
N TYR A 451 17.16 -14.18 -28.56
CA TYR A 451 17.55 -14.82 -27.29
C TYR A 451 17.92 -13.77 -26.24
N GLY A 452 17.60 -14.05 -24.98
CA GLY A 452 18.09 -13.27 -23.85
C GLY A 452 19.52 -13.70 -23.50
N LYS A 453 20.12 -13.09 -22.50
CA LYS A 453 21.44 -13.48 -22.01
C LYS A 453 21.50 -13.69 -20.51
N VAL A 454 22.39 -14.60 -20.13
CA VAL A 454 23.09 -14.58 -18.84
C VAL A 454 24.58 -14.63 -19.10
N ILE A 455 25.36 -13.97 -18.27
CA ILE A 455 26.83 -14.05 -18.33
C ILE A 455 27.28 -14.78 -17.07
N LEU A 456 28.00 -15.88 -17.26
CA LEU A 456 28.52 -16.64 -16.14
C LEU A 456 29.79 -15.95 -15.62
N LEU A 457 30.72 -15.56 -16.48
CA LEU A 457 31.93 -14.83 -16.08
C LEU A 457 32.36 -13.79 -17.15
N GLY A 458 33.14 -12.78 -16.75
CA GLY A 458 33.68 -11.76 -17.67
C GLY A 458 32.85 -10.47 -17.84
N GLU A 459 31.78 -10.30 -17.05
CA GLU A 459 30.98 -9.06 -17.00
C GLU A 459 31.89 -7.84 -16.81
N HIS A 460 31.58 -6.72 -17.47
CA HIS A 460 32.36 -5.46 -17.46
C HIS A 460 33.79 -5.57 -18.04
N ALA A 461 34.58 -6.59 -17.68
CA ALA A 461 35.93 -6.81 -18.19
C ALA A 461 35.95 -7.01 -19.71
N VAL A 462 34.92 -7.65 -20.27
CA VAL A 462 34.74 -7.84 -21.72
C VAL A 462 34.72 -6.53 -22.52
N VAL A 463 34.28 -5.43 -21.91
CA VAL A 463 34.30 -4.10 -22.56
C VAL A 463 35.73 -3.62 -22.80
N TYR A 464 36.69 -4.10 -22.00
CA TYR A 464 38.10 -3.74 -21.99
C TYR A 464 39.00 -4.82 -22.64
N GLY A 465 38.43 -5.79 -23.35
CA GLY A 465 39.16 -6.77 -24.15
C GLY A 465 39.45 -8.11 -23.47
N SER A 466 38.99 -8.31 -22.23
CA SER A 466 38.96 -9.63 -21.59
C SER A 466 37.91 -10.54 -22.22
N ARG A 467 38.01 -11.84 -21.93
CA ARG A 467 37.04 -12.86 -22.32
C ARG A 467 35.82 -12.85 -21.39
N ALA A 468 34.71 -13.39 -21.87
CA ALA A 468 33.51 -13.67 -21.09
C ALA A 468 32.86 -14.98 -21.53
N ILE A 469 32.25 -15.70 -20.58
CA ILE A 469 31.42 -16.88 -20.85
C ILE A 469 29.97 -16.49 -20.63
N ALA A 470 29.14 -16.74 -21.63
CA ALA A 470 27.75 -16.31 -21.61
C ALA A 470 26.84 -17.32 -22.30
N ALA A 471 25.61 -17.41 -21.80
CA ALA A 471 24.59 -18.34 -22.27
C ALA A 471 23.34 -17.61 -22.76
N PRO A 472 22.65 -18.18 -23.76
CA PRO A 472 21.35 -17.69 -24.17
C PRO A 472 20.30 -18.09 -23.13
N ILE A 473 19.32 -17.20 -22.93
CA ILE A 473 18.03 -17.58 -22.35
C ILE A 473 17.05 -17.77 -23.51
N PRO A 474 16.54 -19.00 -23.74
CA PRO A 474 15.57 -19.27 -24.80
C PRO A 474 14.31 -18.40 -24.70
N LEU A 475 13.72 -18.10 -25.86
CA LEU A 475 12.40 -17.46 -26.00
C LEU A 475 12.25 -16.06 -25.39
N ALA A 476 13.34 -15.35 -25.08
CA ALA A 476 13.25 -14.06 -24.39
C ALA A 476 12.35 -13.03 -25.10
N MET A 477 12.46 -12.93 -26.44
CA MET A 477 11.63 -12.04 -27.25
C MET A 477 11.19 -12.72 -28.55
N GLN A 478 9.91 -12.60 -28.90
CA GLN A 478 9.40 -12.93 -30.22
C GLN A 478 8.76 -11.70 -30.86
N ALA A 479 8.83 -11.60 -32.18
CA ALA A 479 8.17 -10.53 -32.90
C ALA A 479 7.44 -11.05 -34.13
N ARG A 480 6.36 -10.36 -34.49
CA ARG A 480 5.58 -10.57 -35.70
C ARG A 480 5.42 -9.23 -36.39
N VAL A 481 5.64 -9.22 -37.70
CA VAL A 481 5.34 -8.06 -38.55
C VAL A 481 4.17 -8.43 -39.45
N SER A 482 3.24 -7.51 -39.60
CA SER A 482 2.08 -7.66 -40.48
C SER A 482 1.82 -6.37 -41.24
N PRO A 483 1.22 -6.43 -42.46
CA PRO A 483 0.83 -5.24 -43.18
C PRO A 483 -0.14 -4.37 -42.36
N GLY A 484 0.17 -3.08 -42.23
CA GLY A 484 -0.58 -2.15 -41.41
C GLY A 484 -1.85 -1.69 -42.13
N LYS A 485 -2.99 -1.71 -41.44
CA LYS A 485 -4.27 -1.14 -41.94
C LYS A 485 -4.36 0.38 -41.77
N ARG A 486 -3.41 0.98 -41.04
CA ARG A 486 -3.30 2.41 -40.72
C ARG A 486 -1.97 2.93 -41.27
N GLU A 487 -1.92 4.22 -41.59
CA GLU A 487 -0.71 4.84 -42.13
C GLU A 487 0.44 4.79 -41.09
N GLY A 488 1.66 4.53 -41.54
CA GLY A 488 2.88 4.47 -40.72
C GLY A 488 3.16 3.13 -40.06
N VAL A 489 4.18 3.13 -39.19
CA VAL A 489 4.63 1.95 -38.43
C VAL A 489 4.05 1.97 -37.02
N HIS A 490 3.28 0.95 -36.67
CA HIS A 490 2.65 0.79 -35.36
C HIS A 490 3.38 -0.29 -34.55
N LEU A 491 3.90 0.06 -33.37
CA LEU A 491 4.57 -0.88 -32.48
C LEU A 491 3.65 -1.21 -31.31
N ILE A 492 3.37 -2.50 -31.10
CA ILE A 492 2.50 -3.00 -30.04
C ILE A 492 3.29 -4.02 -29.19
N ILE A 493 3.40 -3.75 -27.89
CA ILE A 493 3.96 -4.64 -26.89
C ILE A 493 2.95 -4.75 -25.74
N PRO A 494 1.94 -5.64 -25.85
CA PRO A 494 0.80 -5.66 -24.92
C PRO A 494 1.22 -5.85 -23.45
N ARG A 495 2.15 -6.79 -23.20
CA ARG A 495 2.64 -7.10 -21.85
C ARG A 495 3.37 -5.93 -21.17
N TRP A 496 3.87 -4.97 -21.95
CA TRP A 496 4.52 -3.76 -21.43
C TRP A 496 3.64 -2.52 -21.53
N GLY A 497 2.39 -2.66 -21.98
CA GLY A 497 1.45 -1.54 -22.17
C GLY A 497 1.91 -0.53 -23.22
N VAL A 498 2.67 -0.96 -24.23
CA VAL A 498 3.16 -0.08 -25.30
C VAL A 498 2.27 -0.25 -26.53
N GLU A 499 1.60 0.81 -26.94
CA GLU A 499 0.92 0.92 -28.23
C GLU A 499 1.19 2.32 -28.78
N GLU A 500 2.09 2.41 -29.76
CA GLU A 500 2.61 3.70 -30.24
C GLU A 500 2.83 3.68 -31.76
N GLN A 501 2.57 4.82 -32.40
CA GLN A 501 2.82 5.03 -33.83
C GLN A 501 4.13 5.81 -34.01
N LEU A 502 5.05 5.32 -34.86
CA LEU A 502 6.22 6.10 -35.23
C LEU A 502 5.81 7.29 -36.11
N ALA A 503 5.73 8.48 -35.51
CA ALA A 503 5.51 9.74 -36.22
C ALA A 503 6.77 10.20 -36.97
N LYS A 504 6.62 10.71 -38.21
CA LYS A 504 7.74 11.23 -39.02
C LYS A 504 8.42 12.43 -38.32
N GLY A 505 9.70 12.30 -37.96
CA GLY A 505 10.53 13.42 -37.47
C GLY A 505 10.34 13.81 -35.99
N ALA A 506 9.66 12.97 -35.19
CA ALA A 506 9.45 13.24 -33.76
C ALA A 506 10.69 12.89 -32.92
N LYS A 507 11.05 13.75 -31.95
CA LYS A 507 12.01 13.39 -30.90
C LYS A 507 11.35 12.38 -29.95
N TYR A 508 11.67 11.10 -30.13
CA TYR A 508 11.09 10.04 -29.30
C TYR A 508 11.58 10.11 -27.84
N ARG A 509 10.64 9.95 -26.89
CA ARG A 509 10.93 9.88 -25.45
C ARG A 509 11.56 8.56 -25.01
N TYR A 510 11.49 7.50 -25.82
CA TYR A 510 11.99 6.16 -25.48
C TYR A 510 13.03 5.66 -26.48
N SER A 511 14.07 4.97 -25.99
CA SER A 511 15.20 4.45 -26.79
C SER A 511 14.80 3.39 -27.81
N ILE A 512 13.76 2.60 -27.51
CA ILE A 512 13.22 1.55 -28.39
C ILE A 512 12.82 2.08 -29.78
N PHE A 513 12.25 3.29 -29.85
CA PHE A 513 11.83 3.90 -31.11
C PHE A 513 13.02 4.40 -31.94
N GLN A 514 14.10 4.84 -31.29
CA GLN A 514 15.33 5.20 -31.99
C GLN A 514 15.98 3.97 -32.63
N SER A 515 16.07 2.86 -31.89
CA SER A 515 16.54 1.58 -32.43
C SER A 515 15.68 1.10 -33.60
N LEU A 516 14.36 1.20 -33.48
CA LEU A 516 13.44 0.79 -34.54
C LEU A 516 13.55 1.68 -35.79
N GLU A 517 13.65 2.99 -35.64
CA GLU A 517 13.84 3.91 -36.77
C GLU A 517 15.15 3.61 -37.53
N LEU A 518 16.23 3.29 -36.82
CA LEU A 518 17.50 2.90 -37.43
C LEU A 518 17.38 1.58 -38.21
N ILE A 519 16.73 0.57 -37.62
CA ILE A 519 16.51 -0.72 -38.27
C ILE A 519 15.70 -0.52 -39.55
N LEU A 520 14.60 0.24 -39.49
CA LEU A 520 13.75 0.51 -40.66
C LEU A 520 14.47 1.31 -41.74
N ASN A 521 15.30 2.29 -41.37
CA ASN A 521 16.12 3.04 -42.33
C ASN A 521 17.18 2.15 -43.00
N ALA A 522 17.87 1.31 -42.23
CA ALA A 522 18.93 0.43 -42.74
C ALA A 522 18.41 -0.69 -43.65
N LEU A 523 17.11 -1.03 -43.53
CA LEU A 523 16.41 -2.00 -44.36
C LEU A 523 15.56 -1.35 -45.47
N ASP A 524 15.56 -0.02 -45.59
CA ASP A 524 14.75 0.75 -46.56
C ASP A 524 13.22 0.53 -46.43
N LEU A 525 12.72 0.31 -45.21
CA LEU A 525 11.31 0.01 -44.91
C LEU A 525 10.55 1.17 -44.26
N ARG A 526 11.10 2.39 -44.27
CA ARG A 526 10.53 3.53 -43.53
C ARG A 526 9.17 4.00 -44.06
N GLN A 527 8.91 3.86 -45.36
CA GLN A 527 7.67 4.33 -45.98
C GLN A 527 6.56 3.28 -45.99
N GLU A 528 6.85 2.07 -45.49
CA GLU A 528 5.90 0.98 -45.45
C GLU A 528 4.90 1.14 -44.29
N ASN A 529 3.66 0.73 -44.54
CA ASN A 529 2.62 0.66 -43.51
C ASN A 529 2.65 -0.73 -42.88
N MET A 530 3.03 -0.81 -41.60
CA MET A 530 3.17 -2.09 -40.90
C MET A 530 2.78 -2.01 -39.44
N GLN A 531 2.37 -3.14 -38.89
CA GLN A 531 2.15 -3.37 -37.48
C GLN A 531 3.18 -4.39 -37.00
N ILE A 532 3.98 -3.98 -36.01
CA ILE A 532 5.01 -4.78 -35.35
C ILE A 532 4.47 -5.15 -33.97
N GLU A 533 4.17 -6.42 -33.78
CA GLU A 533 3.77 -6.98 -32.49
C GLU A 533 4.94 -7.71 -31.85
N VAL A 534 5.18 -7.44 -30.57
CA VAL A 534 6.26 -8.05 -29.80
C VAL A 534 5.70 -8.78 -28.60
N PHE A 535 6.18 -10.01 -28.40
CA PHE A 535 5.80 -10.91 -27.33
C PHE A 535 7.01 -11.13 -26.39
N PRO A 536 7.15 -10.33 -25.32
CA PRO A 536 8.24 -10.48 -24.35
C PRO A 536 7.94 -11.61 -23.36
N HIS A 537 8.89 -12.53 -23.22
CA HIS A 537 8.85 -13.58 -22.18
C HIS A 537 9.72 -13.24 -20.98
N ILE A 538 10.60 -12.24 -21.09
CA ILE A 538 11.39 -11.70 -19.97
C ILE A 538 10.87 -10.34 -19.48
N PRO A 539 10.98 -10.02 -18.17
CA PRO A 539 10.65 -8.69 -17.64
C PRO A 539 11.56 -7.58 -18.19
N ARG A 540 11.02 -6.36 -18.25
CA ARG A 540 11.72 -5.19 -18.82
C ARG A 540 12.88 -4.74 -17.92
N ALA A 541 13.98 -4.28 -18.54
CA ALA A 541 15.08 -3.56 -17.88
C ALA A 541 15.81 -4.30 -16.73
N MET A 542 15.92 -5.63 -16.80
CA MET A 542 16.56 -6.46 -15.75
C MET A 542 17.99 -6.92 -16.05
N GLY A 543 18.66 -6.39 -17.07
CA GLY A 543 20.04 -6.78 -17.41
C GLY A 543 20.19 -8.09 -18.20
N LEU A 544 19.08 -8.74 -18.59
CA LEU A 544 19.05 -10.02 -19.34
C LEU A 544 19.12 -9.86 -20.88
N GLY A 545 19.61 -8.72 -21.40
CA GLY A 545 19.76 -8.50 -22.84
C GLY A 545 18.47 -8.21 -23.61
N GLY A 546 17.40 -7.76 -22.93
CA GLY A 546 16.09 -7.54 -23.57
C GLY A 546 16.08 -6.53 -24.73
N SER A 547 17.01 -5.56 -24.76
CA SER A 547 17.12 -4.60 -25.87
C SER A 547 17.67 -5.25 -27.14
N ALA A 548 18.78 -5.99 -27.02
CA ALA A 548 19.36 -6.76 -28.12
C ALA A 548 18.40 -7.85 -28.63
N ALA A 549 17.76 -8.59 -27.71
CA ALA A 549 16.77 -9.62 -28.04
C ALA A 549 15.59 -9.04 -28.84
N LEU A 550 15.12 -7.86 -28.43
CA LEU A 550 14.08 -7.13 -29.16
C LEU A 550 14.50 -6.72 -30.56
N ALA A 551 15.67 -6.11 -30.70
CA ALA A 551 16.18 -5.71 -32.00
C ALA A 551 16.29 -6.90 -32.95
N VAL A 552 16.87 -8.02 -32.48
CA VAL A 552 17.02 -9.25 -33.28
C VAL A 552 15.66 -9.82 -33.69
N ALA A 553 14.71 -9.93 -32.75
CA ALA A 553 13.38 -10.45 -33.06
C ALA A 553 12.68 -9.61 -34.13
N ILE A 554 12.74 -8.27 -34.02
CA ILE A 554 12.16 -7.36 -35.02
C ILE A 554 12.89 -7.46 -36.36
N ILE A 555 14.22 -7.44 -36.39
CA ILE A 555 15.00 -7.53 -37.64
C ILE A 555 14.67 -8.83 -38.38
N ARG A 556 14.60 -9.96 -37.67
CA ARG A 556 14.24 -11.25 -38.26
C ARG A 556 12.79 -11.24 -38.76
N ALA A 557 11.85 -10.68 -37.99
CA ALA A 557 10.45 -10.55 -38.42
C ALA A 557 10.27 -9.65 -39.66
N LEU A 558 11.04 -8.57 -39.77
CA LEU A 558 11.10 -7.73 -40.97
C LEU A 558 11.70 -8.50 -42.16
N SER A 559 12.81 -9.22 -41.94
CA SER A 559 13.45 -10.04 -42.97
C SER A 559 12.51 -11.09 -43.54
N ASP A 560 11.76 -11.79 -42.68
CA ASP A 560 10.83 -12.84 -43.09
C ASP A 560 9.62 -12.26 -43.84
N THR A 561 9.07 -11.14 -43.35
CA THR A 561 7.88 -10.51 -43.93
C THR A 561 8.17 -9.88 -45.29
N TYR A 562 9.30 -9.19 -45.42
CA TYR A 562 9.71 -8.50 -46.65
C TYR A 562 10.68 -9.33 -47.51
N LYS A 563 10.92 -10.60 -47.14
CA LYS A 563 11.79 -11.56 -47.86
C LYS A 563 13.19 -11.00 -48.17
N LEU A 564 13.79 -10.34 -47.19
CA LEU A 564 15.09 -9.68 -47.33
C LEU A 564 16.28 -10.66 -47.31
N ASN A 565 16.07 -11.91 -46.88
CA ASN A 565 17.10 -12.96 -46.79
C ASN A 565 18.37 -12.52 -46.04
N LEU A 566 18.20 -11.84 -44.90
CA LEU A 566 19.33 -11.38 -44.09
C LEU A 566 20.08 -12.57 -43.48
N SER A 567 21.41 -12.56 -43.55
CA SER A 567 22.24 -13.52 -42.82
C SER A 567 22.32 -13.17 -41.34
N ASP A 568 22.62 -14.14 -40.48
CA ASP A 568 22.79 -13.91 -39.04
C ASP A 568 23.89 -12.86 -38.75
N GLU A 569 24.94 -12.80 -39.57
CA GLU A 569 25.98 -11.76 -39.47
C GLU A 569 25.37 -10.37 -39.66
N ARG A 570 24.50 -10.20 -40.66
CA ARG A 570 23.83 -8.92 -40.93
C ARG A 570 22.81 -8.58 -39.83
N VAL A 571 22.10 -9.57 -39.29
CA VAL A 571 21.19 -9.38 -38.15
C VAL A 571 21.98 -8.92 -36.91
N ALA A 572 23.10 -9.57 -36.61
CA ALA A 572 23.98 -9.21 -35.50
C ALA A 572 24.59 -7.82 -35.67
N GLU A 573 24.98 -7.43 -36.89
CA GLU A 573 25.52 -6.10 -37.21
C GLU A 573 24.47 -5.00 -37.00
N LEU A 574 23.25 -5.16 -37.52
CA LEU A 574 22.16 -4.20 -37.35
C LEU A 574 21.75 -4.05 -35.88
N SER A 575 21.67 -5.16 -35.16
CA SER A 575 21.42 -5.17 -33.71
C SER A 575 22.53 -4.42 -32.96
N TYR A 576 23.80 -4.68 -33.28
CA TYR A 576 24.95 -4.01 -32.68
C TYR A 576 24.96 -2.48 -32.93
N GLN A 577 24.63 -2.05 -34.14
CA GLN A 577 24.51 -0.63 -34.48
C GLN A 577 23.41 0.05 -33.68
N SER A 578 22.26 -0.62 -33.54
CA SER A 578 21.13 -0.12 -32.76
C SER A 578 21.47 0.03 -31.26
N GLU A 579 22.23 -0.90 -30.68
CA GLU A 579 22.67 -0.83 -29.28
C GLU A 579 23.77 0.22 -29.07
N THR A 580 24.69 0.37 -30.02
CA THR A 580 25.79 1.33 -29.91
C THR A 580 25.28 2.76 -29.88
N ILE A 581 24.23 3.09 -30.64
CA ILE A 581 23.63 4.43 -30.64
C ILE A 581 22.87 4.70 -29.33
N VAL A 582 22.17 3.70 -28.79
CA VAL A 582 21.38 3.85 -27.55
C VAL A 582 22.26 3.85 -26.29
N HIS A 583 23.35 3.08 -26.27
CA HIS A 583 24.18 2.87 -25.07
C HIS A 583 25.63 3.37 -25.19
N GLY A 584 26.03 3.91 -26.35
CA GLY A 584 27.32 4.55 -26.61
C GLY A 584 28.50 3.60 -26.88
N ARG A 585 28.75 2.60 -26.02
CA ARG A 585 29.82 1.59 -26.20
C ARG A 585 29.34 0.20 -25.78
N ALA A 586 28.74 -0.53 -26.72
CA ALA A 586 28.39 -1.93 -26.52
C ALA A 586 29.65 -2.84 -26.48
N SER A 587 29.59 -3.91 -25.69
CA SER A 587 30.63 -4.97 -25.69
C SER A 587 30.55 -5.86 -26.92
N GLY A 588 29.36 -5.99 -27.51
CA GLY A 588 29.07 -6.89 -28.62
C GLY A 588 28.52 -8.26 -28.19
N ILE A 589 28.53 -8.57 -26.89
CA ILE A 589 28.11 -9.91 -26.42
C ILE A 589 26.60 -10.09 -26.46
N ASP A 590 25.83 -9.03 -26.17
CA ASP A 590 24.38 -9.05 -26.07
C ASP A 590 23.73 -9.33 -27.43
N ASN A 591 24.12 -8.60 -28.47
CA ASN A 591 23.65 -8.84 -29.84
C ASN A 591 24.15 -10.20 -30.39
N THR A 592 25.38 -10.60 -30.10
CA THR A 592 25.89 -11.91 -30.52
C THR A 592 25.06 -13.05 -29.93
N LEU A 593 24.80 -13.03 -28.61
CA LEU A 593 23.93 -14.03 -27.99
C LEU A 593 22.50 -13.98 -28.49
N ALA A 594 21.94 -12.77 -28.61
CA ALA A 594 20.57 -12.57 -29.09
C ALA A 594 20.36 -13.14 -30.50
N THR A 595 21.37 -13.05 -31.37
CA THR A 595 21.35 -13.60 -32.73
C THR A 595 21.60 -15.10 -32.73
N TYR A 596 22.77 -15.55 -32.25
CA TYR A 596 23.22 -16.93 -32.49
C TYR A 596 22.61 -17.95 -31.53
N GLY A 597 22.18 -17.53 -30.32
CA GLY A 597 21.51 -18.42 -29.37
C GLY A 597 22.37 -19.61 -28.92
N LYS A 598 23.69 -19.44 -28.81
CA LYS A 598 24.64 -20.51 -28.41
C LYS A 598 25.37 -20.15 -27.14
N PHE A 599 25.72 -21.16 -26.35
CA PHE A 599 26.66 -21.01 -25.24
C PHE A 599 28.06 -20.70 -25.80
N ILE A 600 28.65 -19.56 -25.40
CA ILE A 600 29.87 -19.04 -26.04
C ILE A 600 30.87 -18.50 -25.02
N ARG A 601 32.14 -18.61 -25.39
CA ARG A 601 33.19 -17.70 -24.97
C ARG A 601 33.31 -16.57 -25.99
N PHE A 602 33.21 -15.35 -25.50
CA PHE A 602 33.26 -14.13 -26.30
C PHE A 602 34.44 -13.26 -25.89
N ARG A 603 35.15 -12.71 -26.87
CA ARG A 603 36.12 -11.64 -26.66
C ARG A 603 35.87 -10.50 -27.65
N LYS A 604 35.82 -9.28 -27.13
CA LYS A 604 35.63 -8.09 -27.95
C LYS A 604 36.83 -7.90 -28.89
N GLY A 605 36.54 -7.70 -30.17
CA GLY A 605 37.52 -7.49 -31.25
C GLY A 605 36.85 -6.95 -32.51
N THR A 606 37.60 -6.80 -33.59
CA THR A 606 37.05 -6.46 -34.91
C THR A 606 37.74 -7.34 -35.98
N PRO A 607 37.15 -8.49 -36.36
CA PRO A 607 35.90 -9.07 -35.85
C PRO A 607 36.01 -9.60 -34.40
N PRO A 608 34.90 -9.79 -33.67
CA PRO A 608 34.92 -10.39 -32.33
C PRO A 608 35.36 -11.85 -32.38
N GLU A 609 36.06 -12.32 -31.34
CA GLU A 609 36.38 -13.75 -31.19
C GLU A 609 35.19 -14.45 -30.51
N ILE A 610 34.58 -15.40 -31.20
CA ILE A 610 33.43 -16.18 -30.70
C ILE A 610 33.82 -17.65 -30.76
N THR A 611 33.83 -18.32 -29.61
CA THR A 611 34.10 -19.76 -29.51
C THR A 611 32.90 -20.44 -28.86
N PRO A 612 32.16 -21.30 -29.58
CA PRO A 612 31.09 -22.10 -28.98
C PRO A 612 31.65 -23.01 -27.88
N LEU A 613 30.94 -23.09 -26.77
CA LEU A 613 31.24 -24.01 -25.68
C LEU A 613 30.15 -25.08 -25.65
N SER A 614 30.56 -26.34 -25.53
CA SER A 614 29.64 -27.47 -25.40
C SER A 614 29.51 -27.84 -23.93
N LEU A 615 28.28 -27.98 -23.45
CA LEU A 615 28.00 -28.52 -22.12
C LEU A 615 27.90 -30.05 -22.22
N PRO A 616 28.64 -30.82 -21.40
CA PRO A 616 28.50 -32.28 -21.36
C PRO A 616 27.10 -32.73 -20.95
N GLU A 617 26.44 -31.95 -20.09
CA GLU A 617 25.08 -32.13 -19.62
C GLU A 617 24.39 -30.77 -19.40
N PRO A 618 23.04 -30.68 -19.50
CA PRO A 618 22.34 -29.43 -19.26
C PRO A 618 22.61 -28.88 -17.86
N LEU A 619 23.04 -27.61 -17.78
CA LEU A 619 23.34 -26.96 -16.51
C LEU A 619 22.09 -26.24 -15.99
N ARG A 620 21.50 -26.76 -14.91
CA ARG A 620 20.32 -26.18 -14.27
C ARG A 620 20.71 -24.95 -13.44
N VAL A 621 20.07 -23.82 -13.73
CA VAL A 621 20.35 -22.53 -13.09
C VAL A 621 19.07 -21.84 -12.62
N VAL A 622 19.22 -20.96 -11.63
CA VAL A 622 18.17 -20.04 -11.18
C VAL A 622 18.58 -18.61 -11.49
N ILE A 623 17.69 -17.87 -12.15
CA ILE A 623 17.84 -16.45 -12.43
C ILE A 623 16.94 -15.68 -11.48
N GLY A 624 17.54 -14.96 -10.53
CA GLY A 624 16.83 -14.12 -9.56
C GLY A 624 16.77 -12.65 -10.00
N LEU A 625 15.68 -11.94 -9.69
CA LEU A 625 15.39 -10.60 -10.18
C LEU A 625 15.01 -9.64 -9.03
N THR A 626 15.68 -8.50 -8.94
CA THR A 626 15.67 -7.60 -7.76
C THR A 626 14.66 -6.44 -7.83
N TRP A 627 13.70 -6.45 -8.77
CA TRP A 627 12.72 -5.37 -9.07
C TRP A 627 13.31 -3.96 -9.31
N THR A 628 14.62 -3.81 -9.23
CA THR A 628 15.33 -2.54 -9.36
C THR A 628 15.81 -2.43 -10.80
N GLU A 629 15.17 -1.53 -11.56
CA GLU A 629 15.64 -1.22 -12.91
C GLU A 629 17.03 -0.60 -12.83
N SER A 630 18.01 -1.23 -13.50
CA SER A 630 19.33 -0.65 -13.66
C SER A 630 19.52 -0.13 -15.07
N LEU A 631 20.00 1.11 -15.17
CA LEU A 631 20.50 1.64 -16.44
C LEU A 631 21.94 1.12 -16.60
N THR A 632 22.11 0.01 -17.32
CA THR A 632 23.43 -0.60 -17.65
C THR A 632 24.47 0.44 -18.08
N ALA A 633 24.04 1.44 -18.88
CA ALA A 633 24.90 2.54 -19.33
C ALA A 633 25.49 3.38 -18.18
N THR A 634 24.75 3.60 -17.09
CA THR A 634 25.22 4.35 -15.91
C THR A 634 26.34 3.58 -15.20
N MET A 635 26.20 2.26 -15.05
CA MET A 635 27.21 1.43 -14.39
C MET A 635 28.48 1.30 -15.23
N VAL A 636 28.34 1.08 -16.54
CA VAL A 636 29.49 1.05 -17.46
C VAL A 636 30.25 2.39 -17.43
N ASN A 637 29.53 3.52 -17.42
CA ASN A 637 30.16 4.85 -17.31
C ASN A 637 30.84 5.07 -15.95
N LYS A 638 30.28 4.56 -14.85
CA LYS A 638 30.88 4.61 -13.52
C LYS A 638 32.19 3.82 -13.47
N VAL A 639 32.19 2.59 -13.97
CA VAL A 639 33.41 1.75 -14.05
C VAL A 639 34.45 2.44 -14.91
N ARG A 640 34.06 3.00 -16.05
CA ARG A 640 34.97 3.73 -16.94
C ARG A 640 35.65 4.90 -16.25
N LYS A 641 34.89 5.78 -15.59
CA LYS A 641 35.45 6.92 -14.86
C LYS A 641 36.46 6.46 -13.79
N SER A 642 36.13 5.37 -13.09
CA SER A 642 37.03 4.81 -12.09
C SER A 642 38.29 4.16 -12.69
N TRP A 643 38.16 3.49 -13.85
CA TRP A 643 39.28 2.93 -14.61
C TRP A 643 40.21 4.02 -15.13
N GLU A 644 39.67 5.09 -15.73
CA GLU A 644 40.47 6.24 -16.21
C GLU A 644 41.26 6.89 -15.07
N GLY A 645 40.69 6.97 -13.86
CA GLY A 645 41.37 7.51 -12.68
C GLY A 645 42.38 6.56 -12.01
N ARG A 646 42.25 5.24 -12.19
CA ARG A 646 43.04 4.21 -11.47
C ARG A 646 43.39 3.02 -12.36
N LYS A 647 43.90 3.30 -13.56
CA LYS A 647 44.09 2.33 -14.65
C LYS A 647 44.84 1.05 -14.24
N PRO A 648 46.01 1.09 -13.57
CA PRO A 648 46.74 -0.14 -13.23
C PRO A 648 45.99 -1.05 -12.25
N LEU A 649 45.17 -0.49 -11.36
CA LEU A 649 44.39 -1.28 -10.41
C LEU A 649 43.28 -2.04 -11.12
N TYR A 650 42.51 -1.35 -11.96
CA TYR A 650 41.39 -1.94 -12.69
C TYR A 650 41.87 -2.94 -13.76
N GLU A 651 43.02 -2.69 -14.42
CA GLU A 651 43.61 -3.66 -15.35
C GLU A 651 44.01 -4.97 -14.66
N ARG A 652 44.49 -4.92 -13.41
CA ARG A 652 44.70 -6.15 -12.61
C ARG A 652 43.39 -6.88 -12.35
N ILE A 653 42.33 -6.16 -11.93
CA ILE A 653 41.02 -6.78 -11.71
C ILE A 653 40.49 -7.42 -13.00
N PHE A 654 40.62 -6.75 -14.15
CA PHE A 654 40.18 -7.30 -15.44
C PHE A 654 41.00 -8.51 -15.88
N LYS A 655 42.31 -8.55 -15.54
CA LYS A 655 43.14 -9.73 -15.76
C LYS A 655 42.71 -10.90 -14.88
N GLU A 656 42.46 -10.67 -13.58
CA GLU A 656 41.96 -11.72 -12.68
C GLU A 656 40.61 -12.28 -13.16
N ILE A 657 39.70 -11.41 -13.60
CA ILE A 657 38.42 -11.85 -14.20
C ILE A 657 38.66 -12.68 -15.47
N ASP A 658 39.63 -12.32 -16.31
CA ASP A 658 39.98 -13.06 -17.54
C ASP A 658 40.58 -14.44 -17.22
N ASP A 659 41.43 -14.52 -16.19
CA ASP A 659 42.00 -15.79 -15.73
C ASP A 659 40.92 -16.72 -15.17
N LEU A 660 39.94 -16.18 -14.40
CA LEU A 660 38.79 -16.94 -13.92
C LEU A 660 37.93 -17.48 -15.07
N VAL A 661 37.80 -16.74 -16.18
CA VAL A 661 37.07 -17.19 -17.36
C VAL A 661 37.72 -18.42 -17.98
N LEU A 662 39.05 -18.47 -18.06
CA LEU A 662 39.76 -19.64 -18.58
C LEU A 662 39.63 -20.86 -17.65
N MET A 663 39.74 -20.66 -16.33
CA MET A 663 39.52 -21.73 -15.36
C MET A 663 38.07 -22.26 -15.38
N ALA A 664 37.10 -21.37 -15.64
CA ALA A 664 35.70 -21.76 -15.76
C ALA A 664 35.43 -22.54 -17.06
N GLU A 665 36.12 -22.23 -18.15
CA GLU A 665 36.07 -22.99 -19.40
C GLU A 665 36.55 -24.44 -19.18
N GLU A 666 37.64 -24.63 -18.43
CA GLU A 666 38.11 -25.95 -18.00
C GLU A 666 37.05 -26.68 -17.15
N ALA A 667 36.54 -26.03 -16.09
CA ALA A 667 35.53 -26.62 -15.21
C ALA A 667 34.25 -27.03 -15.97
N ILE A 668 33.82 -26.22 -16.93
CA ILE A 668 32.70 -26.53 -17.82
C ILE A 668 32.98 -27.78 -18.65
N SER A 669 34.19 -27.89 -19.22
CA SER A 669 34.56 -29.03 -20.06
C SER A 669 34.63 -30.36 -19.28
N GLU A 670 34.92 -30.28 -17.98
CA GLU A 670 35.01 -31.42 -17.06
C GLU A 670 33.68 -31.72 -16.32
N ALA A 671 32.64 -30.92 -16.55
CA ALA A 671 31.38 -30.94 -15.78
C ALA A 671 31.56 -30.75 -14.25
N ASP A 672 32.60 -30.02 -13.84
CA ASP A 672 32.86 -29.69 -12.44
C ASP A 672 32.06 -28.43 -12.03
N TRP A 673 30.77 -28.63 -11.75
CA TRP A 673 29.85 -27.56 -11.38
C TRP A 673 30.14 -26.93 -10.02
N VAL A 674 30.81 -27.68 -9.13
CA VAL A 674 31.25 -27.16 -7.84
C VAL A 674 32.36 -26.14 -8.06
N ARG A 675 33.41 -26.51 -8.81
CA ARG A 675 34.50 -25.60 -9.18
C ARG A 675 33.98 -24.39 -9.95
N LEU A 676 33.04 -24.58 -10.88
CA LEU A 676 32.41 -23.46 -11.60
C LEU A 676 31.67 -22.50 -10.64
N GLY A 677 30.92 -23.04 -9.67
CA GLY A 677 30.24 -22.27 -8.63
C GLY A 677 31.20 -21.45 -7.76
N GLU A 678 32.33 -22.04 -7.35
CA GLU A 678 33.37 -21.35 -6.60
C GLU A 678 33.98 -20.19 -7.40
N LEU A 679 34.33 -20.42 -8.67
CA LEU A 679 34.85 -19.39 -9.57
C LEU A 679 33.84 -18.25 -9.76
N MET A 680 32.55 -18.56 -9.86
CA MET A 680 31.48 -17.55 -9.91
C MET A 680 31.41 -16.70 -8.64
N ASN A 681 31.61 -17.30 -7.47
CA ASN A 681 31.61 -16.58 -6.20
C ASN A 681 32.82 -15.65 -6.08
N ILE A 682 34.01 -16.09 -6.51
CA ILE A 682 35.22 -15.24 -6.57
C ILE A 682 35.00 -14.08 -7.53
N ASN A 683 34.43 -14.35 -8.71
CA ASN A 683 34.11 -13.31 -9.69
C ASN A 683 33.12 -12.27 -9.11
N GLN A 684 32.15 -12.67 -8.30
CA GLN A 684 31.28 -11.71 -7.59
C GLN A 684 32.07 -10.78 -6.66
N GLY A 685 33.07 -11.30 -5.96
CA GLY A 685 33.98 -10.48 -5.14
C GLY A 685 34.72 -9.42 -5.97
N LEU A 686 35.18 -9.78 -7.17
CA LEU A 686 35.81 -8.85 -8.11
C LEU A 686 34.82 -7.81 -8.65
N LEU A 687 33.58 -8.21 -8.92
CA LEU A 687 32.51 -7.29 -9.35
C LEU A 687 32.10 -6.32 -8.23
N ASN A 688 32.12 -6.77 -6.97
CA ASN A 688 32.01 -5.91 -5.80
C ASN A 688 33.15 -4.88 -5.74
N ALA A 689 34.40 -5.30 -6.01
CA ALA A 689 35.54 -4.38 -6.10
C ALA A 689 35.41 -3.36 -7.24
N LEU A 690 34.76 -3.72 -8.35
CA LEU A 690 34.40 -2.79 -9.43
C LEU A 690 33.24 -1.85 -9.07
N GLN A 691 32.58 -2.05 -7.92
CA GLN A 691 31.44 -1.28 -7.41
C GLN A 691 30.22 -1.31 -8.34
N VAL A 692 29.98 -2.47 -8.94
CA VAL A 692 28.84 -2.72 -9.85
C VAL A 692 27.73 -3.56 -9.20
N SER A 693 27.95 -4.11 -8.01
CA SER A 693 26.89 -4.75 -7.22
C SER A 693 26.20 -3.77 -6.29
N GLY A 694 25.02 -4.15 -5.80
CA GLY A 694 24.18 -3.38 -4.88
C GLY A 694 23.58 -4.27 -3.80
N ARG A 695 22.99 -3.67 -2.77
CA ARG A 695 22.48 -4.39 -1.60
C ARG A 695 21.48 -5.49 -1.96
N GLU A 696 20.55 -5.19 -2.85
CA GLU A 696 19.49 -6.11 -3.28
C GLU A 696 20.09 -7.31 -4.05
N ILE A 697 21.12 -7.07 -4.85
CA ILE A 697 21.82 -8.14 -5.57
C ILE A 697 22.57 -9.05 -4.60
N GLU A 698 23.29 -8.48 -3.63
CA GLU A 698 23.99 -9.26 -2.60
C GLU A 698 22.99 -10.07 -1.76
N GLU A 699 21.86 -9.48 -1.39
CA GLU A 699 20.81 -10.19 -0.64
C GLU A 699 20.27 -11.41 -1.39
N VAL A 700 19.96 -11.29 -2.69
CA VAL A 700 19.47 -12.44 -3.48
C VAL A 700 20.57 -13.48 -3.69
N ILE A 701 21.84 -13.07 -3.83
CA ILE A 701 22.98 -13.98 -3.90
C ILE A 701 23.12 -14.76 -2.59
N ASP A 702 23.01 -14.08 -1.44
CA ASP A 702 23.10 -14.70 -0.13
C ASP A 702 21.94 -15.68 0.10
N ILE A 703 20.72 -15.30 -0.27
CA ILE A 703 19.56 -16.20 -0.25
C ILE A 703 19.83 -17.44 -1.11
N ALA A 704 20.30 -17.27 -2.34
CA ALA A 704 20.55 -18.40 -3.24
C ALA A 704 21.60 -19.36 -2.68
N ARG A 705 22.72 -18.85 -2.18
CA ARG A 705 23.79 -19.65 -1.59
C ARG A 705 23.36 -20.35 -0.30
N ALA A 706 22.65 -19.64 0.59
CA ALA A 706 22.12 -20.22 1.83
C ALA A 706 21.12 -21.35 1.61
N ASN A 707 20.53 -21.42 0.40
CA ASN A 707 19.53 -22.39 0.00
C ASN A 707 20.07 -23.43 -1.01
N GLY A 708 21.39 -23.57 -1.11
CA GLY A 708 22.01 -24.69 -1.83
C GLY A 708 22.45 -24.40 -3.26
N ALA A 709 22.56 -23.14 -3.68
CA ALA A 709 23.28 -22.81 -4.91
C ALA A 709 24.79 -23.06 -4.74
N LEU A 710 25.42 -23.76 -5.69
CA LEU A 710 26.88 -24.02 -5.69
C LEU A 710 27.67 -22.71 -5.86
N GLY A 711 27.13 -21.80 -6.66
CA GLY A 711 27.64 -20.44 -6.79
C GLY A 711 26.57 -19.52 -7.32
N ALA A 712 26.62 -18.26 -6.91
CA ALA A 712 25.67 -17.24 -7.34
C ALA A 712 26.38 -15.89 -7.48
N LYS A 713 26.00 -15.12 -8.51
CA LYS A 713 26.56 -13.79 -8.78
C LYS A 713 25.65 -12.94 -9.64
N LEU A 714 25.94 -11.64 -9.72
CA LEU A 714 25.20 -10.70 -10.57
C LEU A 714 25.37 -11.08 -12.05
N THR A 715 24.34 -10.98 -12.88
CA THR A 715 24.48 -11.12 -14.34
C THR A 715 24.08 -9.83 -15.06
N GLY A 716 24.89 -9.42 -16.04
CA GLY A 716 24.64 -8.22 -16.85
C GLY A 716 25.33 -6.94 -16.33
N GLY A 717 24.65 -5.80 -16.50
CA GLY A 717 25.23 -4.47 -16.32
C GLY A 717 25.55 -4.05 -14.88
N GLY A 718 24.98 -4.72 -13.88
CA GLY A 718 25.07 -4.34 -12.47
C GLY A 718 24.19 -3.15 -12.08
N GLY A 719 24.20 -2.79 -10.78
CA GLY A 719 23.44 -1.66 -10.22
C GLY A 719 21.96 -1.91 -9.92
N GLY A 720 21.56 -3.18 -9.83
CA GLY A 720 20.18 -3.67 -9.89
C GLY A 720 19.98 -4.57 -11.11
N GLY A 721 18.93 -5.40 -11.12
CA GLY A 721 18.59 -6.26 -12.24
C GLY A 721 18.52 -7.73 -11.85
N ALA A 722 19.50 -8.52 -12.27
CA ALA A 722 19.46 -9.99 -12.19
C ALA A 722 20.70 -10.62 -11.56
N ILE A 723 20.51 -11.80 -10.96
CA ILE A 723 21.55 -12.72 -10.51
C ILE A 723 21.37 -14.05 -11.21
N ILE A 724 22.46 -14.80 -11.35
CA ILE A 724 22.46 -16.19 -11.80
C ILE A 724 23.06 -17.06 -10.71
N ALA A 725 22.40 -18.18 -10.43
CA ALA A 725 22.81 -19.19 -9.48
C ALA A 725 22.89 -20.57 -10.14
N ILE A 726 23.98 -21.31 -9.89
CA ILE A 726 24.15 -22.70 -10.33
C ILE A 726 23.47 -23.62 -9.32
N CYS A 727 22.45 -24.35 -9.78
CA CYS A 727 21.60 -25.17 -8.92
C CYS A 727 21.25 -26.52 -9.59
N PRO A 728 22.21 -27.46 -9.75
CA PRO A 728 21.95 -28.76 -10.37
C PRO A 728 20.82 -29.52 -9.65
N ASP A 729 20.85 -29.53 -8.31
CA ASP A 729 19.94 -30.33 -7.47
C ASP A 729 18.97 -29.51 -6.59
N SER A 730 19.10 -28.17 -6.59
CA SER A 730 18.46 -27.29 -5.60
C SER A 730 17.62 -26.16 -6.22
N ALA A 731 17.38 -26.19 -7.54
CA ALA A 731 16.80 -25.08 -8.28
C ALA A 731 15.42 -24.66 -7.75
N GLU A 732 14.53 -25.61 -7.44
CA GLU A 732 13.19 -25.35 -6.91
C GLU A 732 13.25 -24.69 -5.54
N LEU A 733 14.12 -25.19 -4.66
CA LEU A 733 14.27 -24.70 -3.30
C LEU A 733 14.85 -23.28 -3.30
N VAL A 734 15.88 -23.05 -4.12
CA VAL A 734 16.48 -21.72 -4.31
C VAL A 734 15.46 -20.74 -4.90
N ALA A 735 14.72 -21.13 -5.94
CA ALA A 735 13.71 -20.27 -6.56
C ALA A 735 12.59 -19.91 -5.57
N ALA A 736 12.10 -20.88 -4.80
CA ALA A 736 11.08 -20.66 -3.77
C ALA A 736 11.57 -19.72 -2.66
N ALA A 737 12.82 -19.86 -2.21
CA ALA A 737 13.40 -18.98 -1.19
C ALA A 737 13.54 -17.53 -1.66
N ILE A 738 13.95 -17.34 -2.93
CA ILE A 738 14.01 -16.01 -3.57
C ILE A 738 12.61 -15.40 -3.66
N GLN A 739 11.60 -16.18 -4.06
CA GLN A 739 10.21 -15.74 -4.17
C GLN A 739 9.58 -15.39 -2.81
N ALA A 740 9.80 -16.22 -1.79
CA ALA A 740 9.33 -15.97 -0.43
C ALA A 740 9.91 -14.68 0.18
N SER A 741 11.08 -14.27 -0.27
CA SER A 741 11.74 -13.01 0.13
C SER A 741 11.26 -11.79 -0.66
N GLY A 742 10.26 -11.95 -1.53
CA GLY A 742 9.64 -10.86 -2.30
C GLY A 742 10.31 -10.54 -3.63
N TYR A 743 11.24 -11.36 -4.11
CA TYR A 743 11.93 -11.22 -5.40
C TYR A 743 11.31 -12.15 -6.47
N GLN A 744 11.64 -11.97 -7.76
CA GLN A 744 11.25 -12.96 -8.79
C GLN A 744 12.39 -13.96 -9.04
N ALA A 745 12.02 -15.19 -9.39
CA ALA A 745 12.97 -16.24 -9.77
C ALA A 745 12.46 -17.02 -10.98
N MET A 746 13.37 -17.42 -11.85
CA MET A 746 13.12 -18.26 -13.02
C MET A 746 14.14 -19.39 -13.08
N ILE A 747 13.68 -20.62 -13.27
CA ILE A 747 14.54 -21.79 -13.47
C ILE A 747 14.78 -21.94 -14.97
N ALA A 748 16.02 -22.20 -15.37
CA ALA A 748 16.39 -22.47 -16.76
C ALA A 748 17.46 -23.58 -16.83
N ASP A 749 17.42 -24.36 -17.91
CA ASP A 749 18.49 -25.31 -18.24
C ASP A 749 19.33 -24.72 -19.37
N LEU A 750 20.61 -24.45 -19.09
CA LEU A 750 21.58 -24.03 -20.11
C LEU A 750 22.01 -25.27 -20.91
N LYS A 751 22.02 -25.15 -22.25
CA LYS A 751 22.31 -26.24 -23.18
C LYS A 751 23.34 -25.83 -24.22
#